data_AF-A0A914B9G0-F1
#
_entry.id   AF-A0A914B9G0-F1
#
_cell.length_a   1.000
_cell.length_b   1.000
_cell.length_c   1.000
_cell.angle_alpha   90.00
_cell.angle_beta   90.00
_cell.angle_gamma   90.00
#
_symmetry.space_group_name_H-M   'P 1'
#
loop_
_entity.id
_entity.type
_entity.pdbx_description
1 polymer ?
#
loop_
_entity_poly.entity_id
_entity_poly.type
_entity_poly.pdbx_seq_one_letter_code
_entity_poly.pdbx_strand_id
1 'polypeptide(L)'
;MVDTHYQMDIPFKVLPPQLPNNRSLAEKRLGRRLAKNPEMHDRYKAEIENLLDKRYAERVLSSDIDASPGGTWYLPHHNVVNPNKPEKLRIVFDCAAEYAGTSLNKNVMQGPDMTNKLIGVLVRFREQRVAVMGDIEAMFHQVKVTPSHRDVLRFLWWRDGDIANQPEVFRMAVHLFGGVWCPSCASYALHRTAEDHEDEFDPEVITTVMENFYADDCLKSVENDEKAMKLVEQLCKLLSMGGFRLTKWLSNSPKVIESIPLEERAKSAKEVDLDNGLLPVERALGVHWDTHRDVLGIKIKPKEKGYTRRGLLSIVSSVYDPLGFVCPFVLQAKKIFQDECKRGKDWDDELEPGNLEQWMKWLQGLPKLEEFSVPRCIVPQEFGSPTSVQLHHFCDGSMVAYGAVSYIRLVDNRGHIHTSFLMGKLRLAPMKSMTIPRLELSAAVMAVRMDSILQREMRLEVQSTTFWTDSQIVLQYIKNTSKRFQTFVTNRVNVIHDGLLPAQWRYVDTRSNPADDASRGLDAKQMLCQSRWKQGLAFLSADETAWPVEPEASPDLLQDDKEVKHEAKTCAVEGVAPDDVINTLLKRYSSWHHLKKTVAWLLRFKAWLRNHRQQEPQVSLHVHNLQAAEKAIIAHLQEKHFGEEVRALKTNGTISRKSAVYSLDPVMDDDGLLRVGGRLKMAPLAEQAKHPLIVLREHHVAELVIRHYHERKSAHSGREYVLCLTRERFWIPRARPLINRVLRDCVVCRRIKGKTCAQRMADLPKDRVTPGDPSFTCTGVDCFGPFFVKRGRSQEKRYGCLFTCLATRAIHIEKLNQMDPASFINALVRFSAKRGMPKRMRPDDAEVLTPNHLLLLRAGQPAPPGNFIKQDAYGRRWRHVQLLAYQFWKRWIREYLPTQQLRRKWIDPQRNVVAGDTVLIMEEATPRRNWPLGLITRTFPGKDGLVRPAEVKTRQNIVVRPVDKLCLLESAD
;
A
#
# COMPACT_ATOMS: atom_id res chain seq x y z
N MET A 1 -20.68 -8.64 33.84
CA MET A 1 -19.99 -7.70 34.76
C MET A 1 -19.96 -8.28 36.16
N VAL A 2 -18.98 -7.90 36.98
CA VAL A 2 -18.85 -8.31 38.40
C VAL A 2 -18.47 -7.07 39.22
N ASP A 3 -19.28 -6.71 40.21
CA ASP A 3 -19.21 -5.45 40.98
C ASP A 3 -19.00 -4.24 40.06
N THR A 4 -19.93 -3.99 39.12
CA THR A 4 -19.88 -2.88 38.13
C THR A 4 -18.66 -2.84 37.19
N HIS A 5 -17.74 -3.81 37.25
CA HIS A 5 -16.60 -3.90 36.34
C HIS A 5 -16.81 -5.00 35.29
N TYR A 6 -16.32 -4.78 34.08
CA TYR A 6 -16.22 -5.85 33.09
C TYR A 6 -15.20 -6.90 33.56
N GLN A 7 -15.55 -8.17 33.38
CA GLN A 7 -14.68 -9.31 33.63
C GLN A 7 -14.37 -9.98 32.31
N MET A 8 -13.08 -10.14 31.99
CA MET A 8 -12.63 -10.65 30.71
C MET A 8 -11.54 -11.72 30.90
N ASP A 9 -11.52 -12.66 29.96
CA ASP A 9 -10.47 -13.66 29.88
C ASP A 9 -9.17 -13.08 29.33
N ILE A 10 -8.05 -13.68 29.73
CA ILE A 10 -6.79 -13.47 29.04
C ILE A 10 -6.86 -14.21 27.70
N PRO A 11 -6.65 -13.54 26.55
CA PRO A 11 -6.83 -14.13 25.24
C PRO A 11 -5.63 -15.04 24.87
N PHE A 12 -5.55 -16.22 25.50
CA PHE A 12 -4.52 -17.21 25.23
C PHE A 12 -4.60 -17.73 23.79
N LYS A 13 -3.44 -18.05 23.22
CA LYS A 13 -3.33 -18.67 21.88
C LYS A 13 -3.73 -20.14 21.88
N VAL A 14 -3.57 -20.81 23.02
CA VAL A 14 -3.88 -22.22 23.25
C VAL A 14 -4.49 -22.34 24.64
N LEU A 15 -5.59 -23.09 24.74
CA LEU A 15 -6.27 -23.40 25.99
C LEU A 15 -6.24 -24.93 26.22
N PRO A 16 -5.90 -25.41 27.44
CA PRO A 16 -5.38 -24.62 28.56
C PRO A 16 -3.98 -24.05 28.25
N PRO A 17 -3.56 -22.94 28.90
CA PRO A 17 -2.21 -22.43 28.73
C PRO A 17 -1.18 -23.51 29.11
N GLN A 18 -0.08 -23.56 28.38
CA GLN A 18 1.02 -24.48 28.64
C GLN A 18 2.23 -23.68 29.12
N LEU A 19 2.18 -23.24 30.38
CA LEU A 19 3.24 -22.43 30.98
C LEU A 19 4.08 -23.28 31.93
N PRO A 20 5.42 -23.32 31.78
CA PRO A 20 6.28 -23.97 32.75
C PRO A 20 6.31 -23.17 34.06
N ASN A 21 6.52 -23.86 35.19
CA ASN A 21 6.64 -23.19 36.47
C ASN A 21 7.94 -22.36 36.54
N ASN A 22 7.78 -21.04 36.51
CA ASN A 22 8.89 -20.08 36.51
C ASN A 22 9.12 -19.43 37.88
N ARG A 23 8.61 -19.98 38.98
CA ARG A 23 8.72 -19.42 40.34
C ARG A 23 10.16 -19.05 40.72
N SER A 24 11.12 -19.91 40.39
CA SER A 24 12.55 -19.67 40.65
C SER A 24 13.10 -18.41 39.98
N LEU A 25 12.58 -18.05 38.79
CA LEU A 25 12.94 -16.81 38.11
C LEU A 25 12.38 -15.59 38.85
N ALA A 26 11.12 -15.66 39.30
CA ALA A 26 10.48 -14.59 40.05
C ALA A 26 11.18 -14.36 41.41
N GLU A 27 11.53 -15.42 42.14
CA GLU A 27 12.29 -15.35 43.40
C GLU A 27 13.66 -14.68 43.20
N LYS A 28 14.39 -15.12 42.16
CA LYS A 28 15.69 -14.54 41.81
C LYS A 28 15.61 -13.06 41.46
N ARG A 29 14.54 -12.63 40.76
CA ARG A 29 14.36 -11.24 40.34
C ARG A 29 13.79 -10.33 41.41
N LEU A 30 12.99 -10.87 42.34
CA LEU A 30 12.51 -10.14 43.51
C LEU A 30 13.74 -9.68 44.31
N GLY A 31 14.61 -10.62 44.72
CA GLY A 31 15.95 -10.39 45.27
C GLY A 31 16.04 -9.37 46.43
N ARG A 32 17.21 -9.19 47.04
CA ARG A 32 17.40 -8.15 48.09
C ARG A 32 17.70 -6.77 47.51
N ARG A 33 17.22 -6.43 46.30
CA ARG A 33 17.50 -5.12 45.69
C ARG A 33 16.92 -3.99 46.52
N LEU A 34 15.70 -4.18 47.03
CA LEU A 34 15.01 -3.19 47.87
C LEU A 34 15.68 -3.03 49.24
N ALA A 35 16.41 -4.04 49.73
CA ALA A 35 17.18 -3.94 50.98
C ALA A 35 18.34 -2.92 50.89
N LYS A 36 18.77 -2.53 49.69
CA LYS A 36 19.84 -1.55 49.48
C LYS A 36 19.35 -0.09 49.48
N ASN A 37 18.04 0.15 49.44
CA ASN A 37 17.47 1.50 49.40
C ASN A 37 16.14 1.52 50.19
N PRO A 38 16.18 1.89 51.49
CA PRO A 38 14.99 1.92 52.35
C PRO A 38 13.87 2.81 51.84
N GLU A 39 14.18 4.00 51.31
CA GLU A 39 13.17 4.92 50.77
C GLU A 39 12.43 4.31 49.56
N MET A 40 13.18 3.66 48.66
CA MET A 40 12.58 2.94 47.53
C MET A 40 11.71 1.78 48.02
N HIS A 41 12.16 1.07 49.05
CA HIS A 41 11.41 -0.03 49.65
C HIS A 41 10.07 0.44 50.21
N ASP A 42 10.04 1.52 50.99
CA ASP A 42 8.81 2.05 51.60
C ASP A 42 7.81 2.52 50.55
N ARG A 43 8.30 3.20 49.50
CA ARG A 43 7.46 3.59 48.36
C ARG A 43 6.93 2.40 47.56
N TYR A 44 7.70 1.32 47.47
CA TYR A 44 7.28 0.07 46.82
C TYR A 44 6.21 -0.65 47.64
N LYS A 45 6.43 -0.73 48.95
CA LYS A 45 5.49 -1.31 49.92
C LYS A 45 4.15 -0.59 49.86
N ALA A 46 4.15 0.74 49.94
CA ALA A 46 2.94 1.54 49.86
C ALA A 46 2.15 1.30 48.55
N GLU A 47 2.84 1.11 47.43
CA GLU A 47 2.17 0.83 46.15
C GLU A 47 1.59 -0.60 46.09
N ILE A 48 2.28 -1.61 46.66
CA ILE A 48 1.70 -2.97 46.78
C ILE A 48 0.50 -2.96 47.73
N GLU A 49 0.59 -2.29 48.87
CA GLU A 49 -0.53 -2.14 49.82
C GLU A 49 -1.73 -1.47 49.14
N ASN A 50 -1.50 -0.41 48.37
CA ASN A 50 -2.54 0.23 47.56
C ASN A 50 -3.19 -0.72 46.54
N LEU A 51 -2.42 -1.63 45.91
CA LEU A 51 -3.00 -2.66 45.02
C LEU A 51 -3.88 -3.65 45.78
N LEU A 52 -3.52 -3.99 47.02
CA LEU A 52 -4.28 -4.90 47.88
C LEU A 52 -5.54 -4.23 48.45
N ASP A 53 -5.43 -2.99 48.93
CA ASP A 53 -6.54 -2.20 49.49
C ASP A 53 -7.62 -1.94 48.44
N LYS A 54 -7.21 -1.60 47.21
CA LYS A 54 -8.12 -1.45 46.06
C LYS A 54 -8.63 -2.79 45.49
N ARG A 55 -8.22 -3.92 46.07
CA ARG A 55 -8.54 -5.28 45.61
C ARG A 55 -8.16 -5.56 44.15
N TYR A 56 -7.14 -4.86 43.64
CA TYR A 56 -6.55 -5.16 42.32
C TYR A 56 -5.65 -6.40 42.37
N ALA A 57 -5.06 -6.66 43.53
CA ALA A 57 -4.34 -7.89 43.85
C ALA A 57 -4.96 -8.56 45.07
N GLU A 58 -4.79 -9.88 45.16
CA GLU A 58 -5.23 -10.68 46.30
C GLU A 58 -4.16 -11.70 46.68
N ARG A 59 -4.16 -12.08 47.95
CA ARG A 59 -3.29 -13.15 48.47
C ARG A 59 -3.83 -14.51 48.03
N VAL A 60 -2.94 -15.41 47.61
CA VAL A 60 -3.32 -16.79 47.29
C VAL A 60 -3.35 -17.60 48.59
N LEU A 61 -4.51 -18.21 48.89
CA LEU A 61 -4.68 -19.06 50.08
C LEU A 61 -3.90 -20.37 49.92
N SER A 62 -3.45 -20.95 51.02
CA SER A 62 -2.63 -22.19 51.02
C SER A 62 -3.32 -23.39 50.38
N SER A 63 -4.67 -23.43 50.37
CA SER A 63 -5.48 -24.43 49.67
C SER A 63 -5.40 -24.36 48.15
N ASP A 64 -5.05 -23.18 47.59
CA ASP A 64 -5.10 -22.88 46.15
C ASP A 64 -3.70 -22.85 45.51
N ILE A 65 -2.65 -23.17 46.28
CA ILE A 65 -1.27 -23.16 45.80
C ILE A 65 -1.06 -24.27 44.76
N ASP A 66 -1.72 -25.43 44.93
CA ASP A 66 -1.65 -26.61 44.08
C ASP A 66 -2.67 -26.58 42.91
N ALA A 67 -2.80 -25.43 42.25
CA ALA A 67 -3.64 -25.31 41.06
C ALA A 67 -3.04 -26.07 39.85
N SER A 68 -3.91 -26.79 39.14
CA SER A 68 -3.74 -27.60 37.92
C SER A 68 -2.41 -27.45 37.14
N PRO A 69 -1.71 -28.57 36.82
CA PRO A 69 -0.49 -28.55 36.00
C PRO A 69 -0.68 -27.77 34.68
N GLY A 70 0.17 -26.77 34.45
CA GLY A 70 0.18 -25.94 33.23
C GLY A 70 -0.49 -24.56 33.33
N GLY A 71 -1.30 -24.32 34.38
CA GLY A 71 -2.10 -23.09 34.54
C GLY A 71 -1.50 -21.96 35.40
N THR A 72 -0.26 -22.09 35.87
CA THR A 72 0.34 -21.15 36.85
C THR A 72 1.57 -20.45 36.30
N TRP A 73 1.68 -19.13 36.52
CA TRP A 73 2.85 -18.33 36.13
C TRP A 73 3.11 -17.18 37.10
N TYR A 74 4.39 -16.95 37.41
CA TYR A 74 4.84 -15.94 38.36
C TYR A 74 5.48 -14.77 37.62
N LEU A 75 4.92 -13.59 37.74
CA LEU A 75 5.37 -12.35 37.12
C LEU A 75 6.48 -11.71 37.97
N PRO A 76 7.71 -11.57 37.44
CA PRO A 76 8.68 -10.68 38.03
C PRO A 76 8.17 -9.24 37.95
N HIS A 77 8.43 -8.43 38.96
CA HIS A 77 8.03 -7.03 38.97
C HIS A 77 9.20 -6.13 39.37
N HIS A 78 9.14 -4.88 38.93
CA HIS A 78 10.15 -3.87 39.23
C HIS A 78 9.51 -2.47 39.21
N ASN A 79 10.13 -1.51 39.89
CA ASN A 79 9.66 -0.13 39.88
C ASN A 79 10.17 0.60 38.64
N VAL A 80 9.32 1.48 38.12
CA VAL A 80 9.65 2.51 37.15
C VAL A 80 9.32 3.86 37.78
N VAL A 81 10.30 4.76 37.80
CA VAL A 81 10.12 6.14 38.25
C VAL A 81 10.13 7.02 37.01
N ASN A 82 9.10 7.85 36.84
CA ASN A 82 9.08 8.82 35.76
C ASN A 82 9.99 10.00 36.17
N PRO A 83 11.02 10.37 35.40
CA PRO A 83 11.89 11.50 35.74
C PRO A 83 11.15 12.83 35.90
N ASN A 84 9.97 12.96 35.26
CA ASN A 84 9.13 14.16 35.33
C ASN A 84 8.11 14.14 36.49
N LYS A 85 7.97 13.00 37.17
CA LYS A 85 7.12 12.78 38.33
C LYS A 85 7.87 11.86 39.30
N PRO A 86 9.05 12.29 39.82
CA PRO A 86 9.93 11.45 40.63
C PRO A 86 9.25 10.92 41.90
N GLU A 87 8.22 11.62 42.38
CA GLU A 87 7.36 11.26 43.51
C GLU A 87 6.41 10.10 43.22
N LYS A 88 6.11 9.80 41.95
CA LYS A 88 5.20 8.70 41.57
C LYS A 88 5.97 7.44 41.16
N LEU A 89 5.99 6.44 42.04
CA LEU A 89 6.52 5.11 41.75
C LEU A 89 5.43 4.28 41.06
N ARG A 90 5.77 3.58 39.98
CA ARG A 90 4.87 2.61 39.35
C ARG A 90 5.49 1.22 39.39
N ILE A 91 4.70 0.22 39.75
CA ILE A 91 5.11 -1.18 39.68
C ILE A 91 4.75 -1.72 38.29
N VAL A 92 5.73 -2.27 37.60
CA VAL A 92 5.55 -2.90 36.28
C VAL A 92 5.78 -4.40 36.43
N PHE A 93 4.79 -5.19 36.03
CA PHE A 93 4.88 -6.64 35.99
C PHE A 93 5.40 -7.08 34.62
N ASP A 94 6.58 -7.71 34.60
CA ASP A 94 7.28 -8.11 33.38
C ASP A 94 6.66 -9.36 32.77
N CYS A 95 5.59 -9.18 31.99
CA CYS A 95 4.95 -10.25 31.23
C CYS A 95 5.79 -10.73 30.03
N ALA A 96 6.89 -10.03 29.70
CA ALA A 96 7.82 -10.41 28.65
C ALA A 96 8.98 -11.28 29.16
N ALA A 97 9.17 -11.37 30.48
CA ALA A 97 10.21 -12.18 31.11
C ALA A 97 10.19 -13.61 30.58
N GLU A 98 11.32 -14.06 30.02
CA GLU A 98 11.46 -15.38 29.44
C GLU A 98 11.96 -16.41 30.46
N TYR A 99 11.31 -17.57 30.49
CA TYR A 99 11.74 -18.76 31.23
C TYR A 99 11.51 -20.00 30.36
N ALA A 100 12.50 -20.89 30.31
CA ALA A 100 12.47 -22.09 29.46
C ALA A 100 12.04 -21.81 28.00
N GLY A 101 12.51 -20.69 27.41
CA GLY A 101 12.22 -20.29 26.03
C GLY A 101 10.84 -19.65 25.79
N THR A 102 9.99 -19.53 26.81
CA THR A 102 8.63 -18.99 26.70
C THR A 102 8.39 -17.82 27.65
N SER A 103 7.33 -17.04 27.44
CA SER A 103 6.89 -15.93 28.32
C SER A 103 5.38 -15.74 28.21
N LEU A 104 4.74 -15.07 29.18
CA LEU A 104 3.29 -14.85 29.14
C LEU A 104 2.87 -14.10 27.87
N ASN A 105 3.58 -13.03 27.50
CA ASN A 105 3.33 -12.28 26.26
C ASN A 105 3.50 -13.12 24.98
N LYS A 106 4.31 -14.20 24.98
CA LYS A 106 4.42 -15.14 23.84
C LYS A 106 3.20 -16.05 23.71
N ASN A 107 2.48 -16.33 24.80
CA ASN A 107 1.37 -17.28 24.83
C ASN A 107 -0.02 -16.63 24.65
N VAL A 108 -0.09 -15.31 24.64
CA VAL A 108 -1.33 -14.54 24.54
C VAL A 108 -1.41 -13.75 23.22
N MET A 109 -2.62 -13.52 22.74
CA MET A 109 -2.90 -12.63 21.61
C MET A 109 -2.94 -11.18 22.12
N GLN A 110 -2.31 -10.26 21.39
CA GLN A 110 -2.31 -8.82 21.74
C GLN A 110 -3.71 -8.17 21.64
N GLY A 111 -4.63 -8.80 20.90
CA GLY A 111 -5.91 -8.18 20.54
C GLY A 111 -5.77 -7.08 19.47
N PRO A 112 -6.90 -6.54 19.00
CA PRO A 112 -6.95 -5.39 18.10
C PRO A 112 -6.47 -4.08 18.72
N ASP A 113 -5.88 -3.23 17.87
CA ASP A 113 -5.57 -1.84 18.21
C ASP A 113 -6.85 -1.01 18.05
N MET A 114 -7.56 -0.84 19.16
CA MET A 114 -8.78 -0.03 19.25
C MET A 114 -8.49 1.40 19.71
N THR A 115 -7.21 1.77 19.82
CA THR A 115 -6.81 3.12 20.21
C THR A 115 -7.13 4.10 19.09
N ASN A 116 -7.86 5.17 19.41
CA ASN A 116 -8.04 6.28 18.49
C ASN A 116 -6.69 6.86 18.07
N LYS A 117 -6.63 7.41 16.86
CA LYS A 117 -5.39 8.03 16.37
C LYS A 117 -5.19 9.37 17.06
N LEU A 118 -4.00 9.55 17.66
CA LEU A 118 -3.58 10.78 18.33
C LEU A 118 -3.93 12.05 17.54
N ILE A 119 -3.59 12.07 16.25
CA ILE A 119 -3.88 13.22 15.37
C ILE A 119 -5.38 13.48 15.29
N GLY A 120 -6.21 12.43 15.22
CA GLY A 120 -7.65 12.59 15.14
C GLY A 120 -8.26 13.19 16.40
N VAL A 121 -7.84 12.69 17.57
CA VAL A 121 -8.27 13.23 18.87
C VAL A 121 -7.85 14.69 19.02
N LEU A 122 -6.60 15.04 18.67
CA LEU A 122 -6.12 16.41 18.72
C LEU A 122 -6.82 17.34 17.72
N VAL A 123 -7.18 16.86 16.53
CA VAL A 123 -7.92 17.66 15.55
C VAL A 123 -9.35 17.92 16.04
N ARG A 124 -10.07 16.91 16.55
CA ARG A 124 -11.41 17.08 17.15
C ARG A 124 -11.41 17.95 18.40
N PHE A 125 -10.35 17.84 19.20
CA PHE A 125 -10.15 18.68 20.38
C PHE A 125 -10.02 20.18 20.03
N ARG A 126 -9.74 20.51 18.78
CA ARG A 126 -9.59 21.89 18.29
C ARG A 126 -10.85 22.47 17.64
N GLU A 127 -11.93 21.69 17.50
CA GLU A 127 -13.07 22.09 16.66
C GLU A 127 -13.96 23.16 17.29
N GLN A 128 -14.20 23.08 18.61
CA GLN A 128 -15.21 23.90 19.29
C GLN A 128 -14.62 24.74 20.43
N ARG A 129 -15.40 25.71 20.92
CA ARG A 129 -14.93 26.78 21.81
C ARG A 129 -14.58 26.33 23.21
N VAL A 130 -15.39 25.46 23.81
CA VAL A 130 -15.19 25.00 25.19
C VAL A 130 -14.59 23.61 25.14
N ALA A 131 -13.37 23.47 25.64
CA ALA A 131 -12.62 22.23 25.67
C ALA A 131 -12.62 21.64 27.09
N VAL A 132 -12.74 20.32 27.18
CA VAL A 132 -12.61 19.55 28.42
C VAL A 132 -11.60 18.43 28.22
N MET A 133 -10.79 18.20 29.25
CA MET A 133 -9.82 17.11 29.32
C MET A 133 -9.99 16.35 30.63
N GLY A 134 -9.99 15.02 30.59
CA GLY A 134 -10.05 14.15 31.76
C GLY A 134 -9.21 12.89 31.57
N ASP A 135 -9.01 12.14 32.65
CA ASP A 135 -8.17 10.95 32.71
C ASP A 135 -8.90 9.82 33.46
N ILE A 136 -8.94 8.62 32.87
CA ILE A 136 -9.47 7.43 33.53
C ILE A 136 -8.49 6.96 34.59
N GLU A 137 -8.93 6.95 35.85
CA GLU A 137 -8.14 6.46 36.96
C GLU A 137 -7.81 4.98 36.75
N ALA A 138 -6.52 4.65 36.63
CA ALA A 138 -6.03 3.27 36.56
C ALA A 138 -6.76 2.40 35.52
N MET A 139 -6.99 2.93 34.31
CA MET A 139 -7.79 2.32 33.24
C MET A 139 -7.70 0.79 33.10
N PHE A 140 -6.49 0.22 33.10
CA PHE A 140 -6.32 -1.25 32.96
C PHE A 140 -6.85 -2.02 34.17
N HIS A 141 -6.66 -1.49 35.37
CA HIS A 141 -7.11 -2.11 36.62
C HIS A 141 -8.65 -2.08 36.76
N GLN A 142 -9.35 -1.27 35.97
CA GLN A 142 -10.82 -1.24 35.95
C GLN A 142 -11.45 -2.45 35.24
N VAL A 143 -10.64 -3.29 34.58
CA VAL A 143 -11.12 -4.53 33.96
C VAL A 143 -10.63 -5.73 34.75
N LYS A 144 -11.57 -6.54 35.25
CA LYS A 144 -11.29 -7.74 36.04
C LYS A 144 -10.86 -8.90 35.15
N VAL A 145 -9.97 -9.75 35.66
CA VAL A 145 -9.59 -11.02 35.04
C VAL A 145 -10.45 -12.13 35.63
N THR A 146 -10.96 -13.00 34.75
CA THR A 146 -11.75 -14.18 35.14
C THR A 146 -11.00 -15.05 36.15
N PRO A 147 -11.64 -15.54 37.22
CA PRO A 147 -10.97 -16.31 38.28
C PRO A 147 -10.09 -17.47 37.78
N SER A 148 -10.55 -18.20 36.77
CA SER A 148 -9.82 -19.33 36.14
C SER A 148 -8.47 -18.94 35.51
N HIS A 149 -8.27 -17.66 35.19
CA HIS A 149 -7.07 -17.14 34.53
C HIS A 149 -6.16 -16.32 35.46
N ARG A 150 -6.56 -16.03 36.71
CA ARG A 150 -5.77 -15.19 37.63
C ARG A 150 -4.44 -15.82 38.03
N ASP A 151 -4.35 -17.15 38.06
CA ASP A 151 -3.15 -17.87 38.50
C ASP A 151 -1.95 -17.78 37.53
N VAL A 152 -2.17 -17.29 36.30
CA VAL A 152 -1.06 -16.91 35.40
C VAL A 152 -0.49 -15.51 35.70
N LEU A 153 -1.13 -14.76 36.60
CA LEU A 153 -0.73 -13.42 37.05
C LEU A 153 -0.25 -13.44 38.50
N ARG A 154 0.29 -14.55 38.99
CA ARG A 154 0.86 -14.63 40.34
C ARG A 154 2.12 -13.77 40.42
N PHE A 155 2.45 -13.27 41.60
CA PHE A 155 3.72 -12.59 41.88
C PHE A 155 4.11 -12.85 43.34
N LEU A 156 5.36 -12.55 43.69
CA LEU A 156 5.91 -12.84 45.00
C LEU A 156 6.15 -11.54 45.77
N TRP A 157 5.69 -11.48 47.02
CA TRP A 157 5.91 -10.31 47.87
C TRP A 157 6.06 -10.71 49.33
N TRP A 158 6.81 -9.92 50.11
CA TRP A 158 6.95 -10.15 51.54
C TRP A 158 5.71 -9.68 52.30
N ARG A 159 5.26 -10.45 53.29
CA ARG A 159 4.17 -10.02 54.16
C ARG A 159 4.55 -8.70 54.83
N ASP A 160 3.64 -7.73 54.75
CA ASP A 160 3.83 -6.35 55.25
C ASP A 160 5.09 -5.67 54.70
N GLY A 161 5.58 -6.13 53.54
CA GLY A 161 6.84 -5.68 52.95
C GLY A 161 8.09 -6.06 53.76
N ASP A 162 8.00 -6.89 54.79
CA ASP A 162 9.18 -7.21 55.60
C ASP A 162 10.10 -8.22 54.90
N ILE A 163 11.23 -7.73 54.40
CA ILE A 163 12.24 -8.51 53.66
C ILE A 163 12.81 -9.68 54.50
N ALA A 164 12.70 -9.64 55.83
CA ALA A 164 13.10 -10.74 56.71
C ALA A 164 12.17 -11.96 56.60
N ASN A 165 10.91 -11.74 56.21
CA ASN A 165 9.94 -12.83 56.00
C ASN A 165 10.26 -13.64 54.74
N GLN A 166 9.65 -14.82 54.62
CA GLN A 166 9.65 -15.53 53.34
C GLN A 166 8.66 -14.87 52.37
N PRO A 167 9.00 -14.71 51.08
CA PRO A 167 8.05 -14.20 50.09
C PRO A 167 6.82 -15.10 49.98
N GLU A 168 5.65 -14.48 50.02
CA GLU A 168 4.36 -15.11 49.84
C GLU A 168 3.84 -14.93 48.41
N VAL A 169 2.85 -15.74 48.04
CA VAL A 169 2.25 -15.72 46.71
C VAL A 169 1.01 -14.84 46.71
N PHE A 170 1.04 -13.84 45.84
CA PHE A 170 -0.09 -12.97 45.52
C PHE A 170 -0.47 -13.19 44.05
N ARG A 171 -1.65 -12.73 43.65
CA ARG A 171 -2.06 -12.71 42.23
C ARG A 171 -2.83 -11.44 41.90
N MET A 172 -2.66 -10.95 40.67
CA MET A 172 -3.49 -9.86 40.17
C MET A 172 -4.89 -10.39 39.84
N ALA A 173 -5.92 -9.67 40.26
CA ALA A 173 -7.32 -9.94 39.95
C ALA A 173 -7.84 -9.13 38.75
N VAL A 174 -7.02 -8.21 38.24
CA VAL A 174 -7.35 -7.26 37.16
C VAL A 174 -6.29 -7.28 36.06
N HIS A 175 -6.62 -6.74 34.89
CA HIS A 175 -5.65 -6.57 33.82
C HIS A 175 -4.59 -5.54 34.24
N LEU A 176 -3.32 -5.77 33.88
CA LEU A 176 -2.18 -5.07 34.49
C LEU A 176 -1.24 -4.39 33.47
N PHE A 177 -0.38 -3.51 33.96
CA PHE A 177 0.70 -2.91 33.15
C PHE A 177 1.81 -3.92 32.84
N GLY A 178 2.01 -4.18 31.53
CA GLY A 178 3.07 -5.07 31.02
C GLY A 178 2.55 -6.20 30.12
N GLY A 179 1.26 -6.51 30.21
CA GLY A 179 0.59 -7.48 29.34
C GLY A 179 0.26 -6.90 27.98
N VAL A 180 0.63 -7.59 26.89
CA VAL A 180 0.36 -7.10 25.52
C VAL A 180 -1.13 -7.02 25.18
N TRP A 181 -1.99 -7.77 25.86
CA TRP A 181 -3.43 -7.81 25.61
C TRP A 181 -4.23 -6.77 26.40
N CYS A 182 -3.67 -6.27 27.50
CA CYS A 182 -4.37 -5.39 28.44
C CYS A 182 -4.92 -4.11 27.79
N PRO A 183 -4.18 -3.40 26.90
CA PRO A 183 -4.72 -2.21 26.24
C PRO A 183 -5.97 -2.50 25.40
N SER A 184 -5.98 -3.65 24.71
CA SER A 184 -7.11 -4.07 23.89
C SER A 184 -8.32 -4.43 24.75
N CYS A 185 -8.11 -5.15 25.86
CA CYS A 185 -9.20 -5.51 26.79
C CYS A 185 -9.79 -4.26 27.47
N ALA A 186 -8.94 -3.34 27.93
CA ALA A 186 -9.39 -2.09 28.55
C ALA A 186 -10.17 -1.20 27.57
N SER A 187 -9.67 -1.04 26.34
CA SER A 187 -10.38 -0.27 25.31
C SER A 187 -11.70 -0.94 24.92
N TYR A 188 -11.72 -2.28 24.86
CA TYR A 188 -12.94 -3.03 24.57
C TYR A 188 -13.99 -2.81 25.64
N ALA A 189 -13.63 -2.96 26.92
CA ALA A 189 -14.53 -2.73 28.04
C ALA A 189 -15.04 -1.28 28.08
N LEU A 190 -14.18 -0.30 27.76
CA LEU A 190 -14.58 1.10 27.66
C LEU A 190 -15.62 1.31 26.56
N HIS A 191 -15.36 0.84 25.34
CA HIS A 191 -16.33 0.93 24.23
C HIS A 191 -17.60 0.15 24.54
N ARG A 192 -17.46 -1.03 25.16
CA ARG A 192 -18.60 -1.87 25.52
C ARG A 192 -19.51 -1.21 26.56
N THR A 193 -18.94 -0.42 27.47
CA THR A 193 -19.72 0.41 28.40
C THR A 193 -20.58 1.41 27.64
N ALA A 194 -20.06 2.04 26.59
CA ALA A 194 -20.84 2.95 25.76
C ALA A 194 -21.91 2.21 24.94
N GLU A 195 -21.56 1.07 24.34
CA GLU A 195 -22.50 0.26 23.55
C GLU A 195 -23.65 -0.32 24.38
N ASP A 196 -23.37 -0.84 25.58
CA ASP A 196 -24.38 -1.47 26.44
C ASP A 196 -25.40 -0.45 26.99
N HIS A 197 -25.08 0.85 26.95
CA HIS A 197 -25.92 1.95 27.46
C HIS A 197 -26.23 3.02 26.39
N GLU A 198 -26.11 2.69 25.11
CA GLU A 198 -26.27 3.66 24.00
C GLU A 198 -27.65 4.34 24.01
N ASP A 199 -28.71 3.60 24.36
CA ASP A 199 -30.08 4.11 24.41
C ASP A 199 -30.39 4.95 25.65
N GLU A 200 -29.52 4.95 26.68
CA GLU A 200 -29.74 5.64 27.96
C GLU A 200 -29.10 7.03 28.03
N PHE A 201 -28.18 7.34 27.13
CA PHE A 201 -27.38 8.57 27.15
C PHE A 201 -27.43 9.32 25.83
N ASP A 202 -27.08 10.61 25.87
CA ASP A 202 -27.03 11.43 24.67
C ASP A 202 -26.02 10.83 23.65
N PRO A 203 -26.36 10.78 22.34
CA PRO A 203 -25.46 10.23 21.32
C PRO A 203 -24.08 10.90 21.27
N GLU A 204 -23.97 12.17 21.68
CA GLU A 204 -22.69 12.87 21.77
C GLU A 204 -21.77 12.29 22.87
N VAL A 205 -22.32 11.79 23.96
CA VAL A 205 -21.56 11.13 25.04
C VAL A 205 -21.00 9.81 24.54
N ILE A 206 -21.84 9.00 23.88
CA ILE A 206 -21.44 7.72 23.28
C ILE A 206 -20.32 7.95 22.25
N THR A 207 -20.51 8.91 21.35
CA THR A 207 -19.50 9.29 20.34
C THR A 207 -18.20 9.76 21.00
N THR A 208 -18.29 10.50 22.12
CA THR A 208 -17.11 10.94 22.87
C THR A 208 -16.30 9.75 23.39
N VAL A 209 -16.95 8.73 23.95
CA VAL A 209 -16.24 7.51 24.39
C VAL A 209 -15.55 6.81 23.22
N MET A 210 -16.25 6.68 22.10
CA MET A 210 -15.76 5.94 20.93
C MET A 210 -14.62 6.67 20.21
N GLU A 211 -14.60 8.00 20.19
CA GLU A 211 -13.74 8.76 19.28
C GLU A 211 -12.77 9.75 19.96
N ASN A 212 -13.01 10.15 21.21
CA ASN A 212 -12.27 11.23 21.88
C ASN A 212 -11.33 10.75 22.99
N PHE A 213 -11.27 9.44 23.25
CA PHE A 213 -10.28 8.83 24.13
C PHE A 213 -9.01 8.44 23.37
N TYR A 214 -7.85 8.85 23.86
CA TYR A 214 -6.55 8.30 23.50
C TYR A 214 -6.00 7.51 24.68
N ALA A 215 -6.25 6.19 24.68
CA ALA A 215 -6.05 5.34 25.84
C ALA A 215 -6.86 5.84 27.05
N ASP A 216 -6.21 6.26 28.13
CA ASP A 216 -6.82 6.76 29.37
C ASP A 216 -7.21 8.24 29.33
N ASP A 217 -6.66 9.02 28.39
CA ASP A 217 -6.91 10.46 28.27
C ASP A 217 -8.13 10.77 27.38
N CYS A 218 -9.12 11.49 27.92
CA CYS A 218 -10.29 12.02 27.19
C CYS A 218 -10.05 13.48 26.81
N LEU A 219 -10.15 13.81 25.52
CA LEU A 219 -10.07 15.19 25.04
C LEU A 219 -11.24 15.51 24.10
N LYS A 220 -12.10 16.43 24.51
CA LYS A 220 -13.30 16.81 23.74
C LYS A 220 -13.50 18.32 23.78
N SER A 221 -14.12 18.85 22.72
CA SER A 221 -14.58 20.24 22.70
C SER A 221 -16.04 20.31 22.25
N VAL A 222 -16.78 21.29 22.78
CA VAL A 222 -18.20 21.57 22.54
C VAL A 222 -18.45 23.08 22.43
N GLU A 223 -19.64 23.48 21.98
CA GLU A 223 -19.89 24.87 21.55
C GLU A 223 -19.95 25.89 22.71
N ASN A 224 -20.42 25.48 23.89
CA ASN A 224 -20.66 26.35 25.03
C ASN A 224 -20.48 25.64 26.39
N ASP A 225 -20.51 26.42 27.46
CA ASP A 225 -20.26 25.97 28.83
C ASP A 225 -21.36 24.99 29.29
N GLU A 226 -22.63 25.25 28.95
CA GLU A 226 -23.75 24.42 29.39
C GLU A 226 -23.67 23.00 28.82
N LYS A 227 -23.34 22.87 27.53
CA LYS A 227 -23.09 21.57 26.90
C LYS A 227 -21.88 20.88 27.51
N ALA A 228 -20.81 21.62 27.83
CA ALA A 228 -19.62 21.04 28.44
C ALA A 228 -19.91 20.46 29.82
N MET A 229 -20.65 21.20 30.66
CA MET A 229 -21.08 20.74 31.98
C MET A 229 -21.96 19.49 31.88
N LYS A 230 -22.98 19.49 31.00
CA LYS A 230 -23.85 18.33 30.77
C LYS A 230 -23.07 17.12 30.27
N LEU A 231 -22.15 17.32 29.33
CA LEU A 231 -21.31 16.26 28.77
C LEU A 231 -20.43 15.64 29.87
N VAL A 232 -19.77 16.44 30.70
CA VAL A 232 -18.92 15.93 31.79
C VAL A 232 -19.74 15.11 32.78
N GLU A 233 -20.91 15.62 33.19
CA GLU A 233 -21.83 14.90 34.09
C GLU A 233 -22.27 13.56 33.50
N GLN A 234 -22.78 13.55 32.27
CA GLN A 234 -23.24 12.34 31.60
C GLN A 234 -22.10 11.35 31.34
N LEU A 235 -20.90 11.83 30.98
CA LEU A 235 -19.74 10.97 30.74
C LEU A 235 -19.26 10.31 32.03
N CYS A 236 -19.18 11.05 33.14
CA CYS A 236 -18.87 10.47 34.45
C CYS A 236 -19.90 9.41 34.85
N LYS A 237 -21.20 9.68 34.64
CA LYS A 237 -22.27 8.73 34.95
C LYS A 237 -22.19 7.47 34.08
N LEU A 238 -22.08 7.61 32.76
CA LEU A 238 -21.96 6.50 31.82
C LEU A 238 -20.76 5.62 32.17
N LEU A 239 -19.58 6.22 32.33
CA LEU A 239 -18.36 5.45 32.58
C LEU A 239 -18.36 4.78 33.95
N SER A 240 -19.04 5.36 34.96
CA SER A 240 -19.21 4.72 36.26
C SER A 240 -19.97 3.39 36.18
N MET A 241 -20.89 3.21 35.21
CA MET A 241 -21.63 1.96 35.00
C MET A 241 -20.71 0.80 34.57
N GLY A 242 -19.62 1.12 33.87
CA GLY A 242 -18.55 0.16 33.51
C GLY A 242 -17.39 0.11 34.51
N GLY A 243 -17.50 0.83 35.63
CA GLY A 243 -16.46 0.93 36.66
C GLY A 243 -15.28 1.84 36.30
N PHE A 244 -15.42 2.66 35.26
CA PHE A 244 -14.40 3.62 34.85
C PHE A 244 -14.64 4.98 35.53
N ARG A 245 -13.75 5.36 36.44
CA ARG A 245 -13.80 6.67 37.11
C ARG A 245 -12.95 7.69 36.35
N LEU A 246 -13.59 8.78 35.90
CA LEU A 246 -12.89 9.93 35.33
C LEU A 246 -12.41 10.88 36.43
N THR A 247 -11.20 11.39 36.26
CA THR A 247 -10.52 12.27 37.20
C THR A 247 -9.64 13.26 36.44
N LYS A 248 -8.98 14.17 37.18
CA LYS A 248 -8.06 15.17 36.65
C LYS A 248 -8.68 16.08 35.59
N TRP A 249 -9.91 16.48 35.79
CA TRP A 249 -10.61 17.35 34.86
C TRP A 249 -9.94 18.71 34.70
N LEU A 250 -9.89 19.17 33.46
CA LEU A 250 -9.36 20.45 33.03
C LEU A 250 -10.27 21.07 31.94
N SER A 251 -10.37 22.39 31.88
CA SER A 251 -11.11 23.12 30.85
C SER A 251 -10.53 24.51 30.66
N ASN A 252 -10.74 25.10 29.47
CA ASN A 252 -10.49 26.53 29.23
C ASN A 252 -11.62 27.44 29.75
N SER A 253 -12.72 26.89 30.27
CA SER A 253 -13.81 27.65 30.86
C SER A 253 -13.80 27.53 32.39
N PRO A 254 -13.66 28.65 33.14
CA PRO A 254 -13.74 28.64 34.60
C PRO A 254 -15.07 28.07 35.12
N LYS A 255 -16.19 28.41 34.48
CA LYS A 255 -17.53 27.91 34.85
C LYS A 255 -17.62 26.40 34.80
N VAL A 256 -17.01 25.78 33.79
CA VAL A 256 -16.98 24.31 33.65
C VAL A 256 -16.13 23.70 34.77
N ILE A 257 -14.97 24.26 35.08
CA ILE A 257 -14.14 23.80 36.21
C ILE A 257 -14.87 23.91 37.54
N GLU A 258 -15.54 25.04 37.79
CA GLU A 258 -16.30 25.29 39.02
C GLU A 258 -17.42 24.27 39.24
N SER A 259 -18.05 23.80 38.16
CA SER A 259 -19.09 22.77 38.23
C SER A 259 -18.60 21.37 38.64
N ILE A 260 -17.28 21.11 38.52
CA ILE A 260 -16.69 19.79 38.76
C ILE A 260 -16.22 19.71 40.23
N PRO A 261 -16.47 18.60 40.96
CA PRO A 261 -16.00 18.44 42.34
C PRO A 261 -14.49 18.62 42.49
N LEU A 262 -14.05 19.29 43.56
CA LEU A 262 -12.64 19.62 43.79
C LEU A 262 -11.71 18.39 43.85
N GLU A 263 -12.24 17.25 44.26
CA GLU A 263 -11.53 15.97 44.27
C GLU A 263 -11.18 15.47 42.87
N GLU A 264 -12.04 15.74 41.89
CA GLU A 264 -11.93 15.25 40.51
C GLU A 264 -11.18 16.21 39.58
N ARG A 265 -10.94 17.46 40.01
CA ARG A 265 -10.14 18.44 39.27
C ARG A 265 -8.67 18.02 39.16
N ALA A 266 -7.99 18.43 38.09
CA ALA A 266 -6.54 18.27 37.98
C ALA A 266 -5.81 19.00 39.12
N LYS A 267 -4.65 18.49 39.56
CA LYS A 267 -3.88 19.13 40.66
C LYS A 267 -3.63 20.62 40.41
N SER A 268 -3.26 20.94 39.17
CA SER A 268 -3.03 22.31 38.72
C SER A 268 -4.28 23.19 38.80
N ALA A 269 -5.48 22.62 38.65
CA ALA A 269 -6.76 23.32 38.81
C ALA A 269 -7.25 23.38 40.27
N LYS A 270 -6.63 22.66 41.22
CA LYS A 270 -6.94 22.74 42.67
C LYS A 270 -6.16 23.86 43.37
N GLU A 271 -4.97 24.17 42.86
CA GLU A 271 -4.03 25.15 43.45
C GLU A 271 -4.24 26.57 42.90
N VAL A 272 -5.19 26.75 41.99
CA VAL A 272 -5.52 28.05 41.37
C VAL A 272 -6.56 28.79 42.21
N ASP A 273 -6.24 30.04 42.53
CA ASP A 273 -7.18 31.02 43.06
C ASP A 273 -8.14 31.46 41.94
N LEU A 274 -9.30 30.79 41.87
CA LEU A 274 -10.32 31.00 40.83
C LEU A 274 -10.89 32.43 40.85
N ASP A 275 -10.82 33.14 41.98
CA ASP A 275 -11.25 34.53 42.12
C ASP A 275 -10.38 35.51 41.30
N ASN A 276 -9.15 35.11 40.95
CA ASN A 276 -8.22 35.88 40.12
C ASN A 276 -8.21 35.44 38.64
N GLY A 277 -9.06 34.48 38.24
CA GLY A 277 -9.26 34.08 36.84
C GLY A 277 -8.09 33.34 36.16
N LEU A 278 -7.02 32.98 36.86
CA LEU A 278 -5.81 32.39 36.28
C LEU A 278 -5.88 30.85 36.14
N LEU A 279 -6.39 30.35 35.02
CA LEU A 279 -6.45 28.90 34.76
C LEU A 279 -5.06 28.24 34.53
N PRO A 280 -4.90 26.95 34.85
CA PRO A 280 -3.60 26.26 34.83
C PRO A 280 -3.10 25.87 33.44
N VAL A 281 -1.79 25.63 33.35
CA VAL A 281 -1.12 25.18 32.12
C VAL A 281 -0.75 23.69 32.21
N GLU A 282 -1.23 22.88 31.26
CA GLU A 282 -1.14 21.41 31.29
C GLU A 282 -0.67 20.82 29.94
N ARG A 283 -0.63 19.48 29.83
CA ARG A 283 -0.27 18.78 28.59
C ARG A 283 -1.48 18.04 28.01
N ALA A 284 -1.99 18.50 26.88
CA ALA A 284 -3.00 17.79 26.08
C ALA A 284 -2.32 16.73 25.19
N LEU A 285 -2.33 15.46 25.62
CA LEU A 285 -1.65 14.34 24.93
C LEU A 285 -0.17 14.61 24.60
N GLY A 286 0.53 15.33 25.49
CA GLY A 286 1.94 15.69 25.32
C GLY A 286 2.20 17.03 24.62
N VAL A 287 1.18 17.63 23.98
CA VAL A 287 1.23 19.03 23.49
C VAL A 287 0.97 19.97 24.65
N HIS A 288 1.65 21.11 24.70
CA HIS A 288 1.42 22.10 25.74
C HIS A 288 0.11 22.84 25.47
N TRP A 289 -0.81 22.86 26.44
CA TRP A 289 -2.07 23.61 26.34
C TRP A 289 -2.16 24.62 27.48
N ASP A 290 -2.21 25.89 27.10
CA ASP A 290 -2.49 27.01 27.98
C ASP A 290 -4.00 27.23 27.97
N THR A 291 -4.68 26.82 29.05
CA THR A 291 -6.14 26.85 29.14
C THR A 291 -6.70 28.26 29.25
N HIS A 292 -5.95 29.18 29.88
CA HIS A 292 -6.37 30.56 30.05
C HIS A 292 -6.40 31.31 28.71
N ARG A 293 -5.32 31.20 27.92
CA ARG A 293 -5.27 31.81 26.57
C ARG A 293 -5.92 30.96 25.48
N ASP A 294 -6.30 29.73 25.80
CA ASP A 294 -6.75 28.69 24.89
C ASP A 294 -5.84 28.46 23.66
N VAL A 295 -4.54 28.32 23.92
CA VAL A 295 -3.52 28.10 22.87
C VAL A 295 -2.74 26.81 23.09
N LEU A 296 -2.39 26.18 21.97
CA LEU A 296 -1.45 25.06 21.91
C LEU A 296 -0.05 25.59 21.63
N GLY A 297 0.93 25.18 22.42
CA GLY A 297 2.33 25.57 22.29
C GLY A 297 3.30 24.39 22.34
N ILE A 298 4.59 24.70 22.36
CA ILE A 298 5.67 23.73 22.52
C ILE A 298 6.36 23.97 23.85
N LYS A 299 6.52 22.91 24.65
CA LYS A 299 7.32 22.96 25.88
C LYS A 299 8.66 22.27 25.66
N ILE A 300 9.73 23.02 25.85
CA ILE A 300 11.10 22.54 25.69
C ILE A 300 11.61 22.08 27.06
N LYS A 301 12.27 20.92 27.07
CA LYS A 301 13.01 20.46 28.24
C LYS A 301 14.49 20.46 27.85
N PRO A 302 15.30 21.38 28.39
CA PRO A 302 16.73 21.38 28.13
C PRO A 302 17.29 20.01 28.49
N LYS A 303 18.02 19.41 27.55
CA LYS A 303 18.76 18.17 27.78
C LYS A 303 20.19 18.41 27.37
N GLU A 304 21.10 18.35 28.32
CA GLU A 304 22.53 18.32 28.02
C GLU A 304 22.88 16.92 27.51
N LYS A 305 23.43 16.88 26.30
CA LYS A 305 23.94 15.68 25.65
C LYS A 305 25.22 16.03 24.94
N GLY A 306 26.11 15.06 24.82
CA GLY A 306 27.32 15.21 24.02
C GLY A 306 26.97 15.56 22.57
N TYR A 307 27.88 16.27 21.90
CA TYR A 307 27.75 16.66 20.50
C TYR A 307 28.04 15.48 19.58
N THR A 308 27.14 14.50 19.61
CA THR A 308 27.20 13.26 18.83
C THR A 308 25.88 13.06 18.10
N ARG A 309 25.85 12.14 17.12
CA ARG A 309 24.60 11.81 16.40
C ARG A 309 23.51 11.31 17.33
N ARG A 310 23.88 10.54 18.36
CA ARG A 310 22.96 10.09 19.42
C ARG A 310 22.41 11.27 20.23
N GLY A 311 23.28 12.20 20.63
CA GLY A 311 22.90 13.39 21.37
C GLY A 311 21.94 14.27 20.57
N LEU A 312 22.28 14.55 19.31
CA LEU A 312 21.45 15.30 18.36
C LEU A 312 20.06 14.67 18.22
N LEU A 313 19.98 13.38 17.87
CA LEU A 313 18.70 12.70 17.68
C LEU A 313 17.85 12.69 18.97
N SER A 314 18.49 12.54 20.13
CA SER A 314 17.81 12.59 21.44
C SER A 314 17.18 13.96 21.72
N ILE A 315 17.87 15.05 21.35
CA ILE A 315 17.36 16.42 21.54
C ILE A 315 16.25 16.70 20.53
N VAL A 316 16.45 16.38 19.24
CA VAL A 316 15.42 16.55 18.20
C VAL A 316 14.13 15.79 18.53
N SER A 317 14.26 14.55 19.01
CA SER A 317 13.11 13.71 19.38
C SER A 317 12.41 14.18 20.66
N SER A 318 13.01 15.11 21.42
CA SER A 318 12.37 15.71 22.60
C SER A 318 11.36 16.80 22.25
N VAL A 319 11.42 17.35 21.02
CA VAL A 319 10.42 18.29 20.50
C VAL A 319 9.19 17.49 20.09
N TYR A 320 8.18 17.49 20.95
CA TYR A 320 6.93 16.76 20.72
C TYR A 320 5.95 17.63 19.93
N ASP A 321 5.83 17.35 18.63
CA ASP A 321 5.01 18.13 17.69
C ASP A 321 4.19 17.20 16.76
N PRO A 322 3.06 16.65 17.25
CA PRO A 322 2.27 15.68 16.51
C PRO A 322 1.49 16.27 15.33
N LEU A 323 1.12 17.56 15.41
CA LEU A 323 0.41 18.29 14.34
C LEU A 323 1.34 19.03 13.39
N GLY A 324 2.65 19.07 13.67
CA GLY A 324 3.64 19.68 12.80
C GLY A 324 3.64 21.21 12.84
N PHE A 325 3.30 21.80 13.98
CA PHE A 325 3.29 23.24 14.20
C PHE A 325 4.65 23.88 13.97
N VAL A 326 5.72 23.27 14.47
CA VAL A 326 7.11 23.78 14.40
C VAL A 326 8.00 22.93 13.52
N CYS A 327 7.40 22.11 12.64
CA CYS A 327 8.17 21.23 11.78
C CYS A 327 9.21 21.95 10.90
N PRO A 328 8.99 23.17 10.36
CA PRO A 328 10.02 23.91 9.62
C PRO A 328 11.31 24.14 10.42
N PHE A 329 11.19 24.43 11.72
CA PHE A 329 12.36 24.58 12.59
C PHE A 329 13.06 23.24 12.86
N VAL A 330 12.28 22.18 13.11
CA VAL A 330 12.80 20.83 13.35
C VAL A 330 13.52 20.27 12.11
N LEU A 331 13.16 20.72 10.90
CA LEU A 331 13.79 20.30 9.66
C LEU A 331 15.30 20.57 9.64
N GLN A 332 15.73 21.74 10.12
CA GLN A 332 17.16 22.11 10.12
C GLN A 332 18.00 21.10 10.90
N ALA A 333 17.52 20.68 12.06
CA ALA A 333 18.20 19.64 12.84
C ALA A 333 18.16 18.25 12.17
N LYS A 334 17.04 17.89 11.53
CA LYS A 334 16.96 16.64 10.74
C LYS A 334 17.94 16.64 9.57
N LYS A 335 18.14 17.78 8.91
CA LYS A 335 19.13 17.94 7.84
C LYS A 335 20.55 17.70 8.35
N ILE A 336 20.92 18.33 9.47
CA ILE A 336 22.23 18.11 10.12
C ILE A 336 22.43 16.62 10.43
N PHE A 337 21.42 15.97 11.02
CA PHE A 337 21.48 14.53 11.29
C PHE A 337 21.69 13.68 10.02
N GLN A 338 20.96 13.99 8.94
CA GLN A 338 21.10 13.28 7.67
C GLN A 338 22.50 13.46 7.07
N ASP A 339 23.06 14.67 7.14
CA ASP A 339 24.40 14.96 6.63
C ASP A 339 25.49 14.23 7.43
N GLU A 340 25.33 14.10 8.75
CA GLU A 340 26.21 13.26 9.58
C GLU A 340 26.07 11.76 9.29
N CYS A 341 24.86 11.29 8.93
CA CYS A 341 24.68 9.91 8.49
C CYS A 341 25.35 9.61 7.13
N LYS A 342 25.46 10.60 6.22
CA LYS A 342 26.13 10.41 4.91
C LYS A 342 27.61 10.09 5.04
N ARG A 343 28.25 10.58 6.10
CA ARG A 343 29.72 10.51 6.28
C ARG A 343 30.21 9.23 6.95
N GLY A 344 29.32 8.32 7.34
CA GLY A 344 29.69 6.98 7.80
C GLY A 344 30.34 6.89 9.19
N LYS A 345 30.33 7.96 9.99
CA LYS A 345 30.75 7.94 11.41
C LYS A 345 29.89 6.99 12.25
N ASP A 346 30.32 6.67 13.47
CA ASP A 346 29.57 5.92 14.48
C ASP A 346 28.65 6.82 15.34
N TRP A 347 27.78 6.22 16.17
CA TRP A 347 26.69 6.94 16.86
C TRP A 347 27.16 7.95 17.90
N ASP A 348 28.31 7.67 18.50
CA ASP A 348 28.88 8.39 19.63
C ASP A 348 30.13 9.20 19.24
N ASP A 349 30.44 9.28 17.95
CA ASP A 349 31.47 10.15 17.40
C ASP A 349 31.03 11.62 17.43
N GLU A 350 32.00 12.52 17.55
CA GLU A 350 31.78 13.97 17.49
C GLU A 350 31.29 14.42 16.11
N LEU A 351 30.38 15.42 16.12
CA LEU A 351 29.88 16.06 14.90
C LEU A 351 31.02 16.75 14.14
N GLU A 352 30.93 16.76 12.81
CA GLU A 352 31.85 17.56 11.98
C GLU A 352 31.80 19.06 12.34
N PRO A 353 32.93 19.79 12.32
CA PRO A 353 32.98 21.18 12.79
C PRO A 353 31.91 22.10 12.18
N GLY A 354 31.68 22.00 10.86
CA GLY A 354 30.65 22.82 10.19
C GLY A 354 29.21 22.44 10.58
N ASN A 355 28.95 21.17 10.87
CA ASN A 355 27.65 20.71 11.35
C ASN A 355 27.46 21.00 12.84
N LEU A 356 28.54 21.00 13.62
CA LEU A 356 28.55 21.39 15.02
C LEU A 356 28.16 22.87 15.18
N GLU A 357 28.71 23.76 14.36
CA GLU A 357 28.35 25.19 14.37
C GLU A 357 26.86 25.40 14.07
N GLN A 358 26.34 24.75 13.01
CA GLN A 358 24.92 24.81 12.67
C GLN A 358 24.03 24.22 13.78
N TRP A 359 24.49 23.13 14.40
CA TRP A 359 23.80 22.49 15.51
C TRP A 359 23.76 23.39 16.74
N MET A 360 24.86 24.05 17.10
CA MET A 360 24.91 25.02 18.20
C MET A 360 23.97 26.20 17.95
N LYS A 361 23.94 26.74 16.73
CA LYS A 361 23.00 27.81 16.35
C LYS A 361 21.54 27.35 16.50
N TRP A 362 21.23 26.13 16.08
CA TRP A 362 19.88 25.56 16.25
C TRP A 362 19.52 25.37 17.73
N LEU A 363 20.45 24.88 18.56
CA LEU A 363 20.26 24.72 20.01
C LEU A 363 19.99 26.06 20.70
N GLN A 364 20.67 27.13 20.32
CA GLN A 364 20.41 28.48 20.85
C GLN A 364 19.00 29.00 20.50
N GLY A 365 18.45 28.56 19.36
CA GLY A 365 17.08 28.88 18.96
C GLY A 365 16.01 28.05 19.66
N LEU A 366 16.36 26.86 20.17
CA LEU A 366 15.40 25.90 20.71
C LEU A 366 14.56 26.46 21.87
N PRO A 367 15.10 27.15 22.89
CA PRO A 367 14.29 27.72 23.98
C PRO A 367 13.25 28.74 23.51
N LYS A 368 13.53 29.48 22.43
CA LYS A 368 12.61 30.49 21.88
C LYS A 368 11.33 29.88 21.31
N LEU A 369 11.32 28.57 21.02
CA LEU A 369 10.11 27.90 20.57
C LEU A 369 9.00 27.84 21.64
N GLU A 370 9.30 28.07 22.92
CA GLU A 370 8.26 28.16 23.94
C GLU A 370 7.34 29.39 23.77
N GLU A 371 7.82 30.41 23.07
CA GLU A 371 7.02 31.58 22.68
C GLU A 371 6.04 31.27 21.53
N PHE A 372 6.26 30.17 20.81
CA PHE A 372 5.41 29.75 19.70
C PHE A 372 4.09 29.17 20.22
N SER A 373 2.97 29.68 19.69
CA SER A 373 1.63 29.22 20.04
C SER A 373 0.69 29.28 18.83
N VAL A 374 -0.33 28.42 18.83
CA VAL A 374 -1.43 28.38 17.84
C VAL A 374 -2.75 28.29 18.61
N PRO A 375 -3.81 29.02 18.22
CA PRO A 375 -5.13 28.85 18.84
C PRO A 375 -5.56 27.38 18.84
N ARG A 376 -6.00 26.88 20.01
CA ARG A 376 -6.58 25.54 20.09
C ARG A 376 -7.83 25.51 19.23
N CYS A 377 -8.82 26.36 19.54
CA CYS A 377 -10.05 26.45 18.75
C CYS A 377 -9.77 26.95 17.32
N ILE A 378 -10.27 26.24 16.32
CA ILE A 378 -10.21 26.66 14.92
C ILE A 378 -11.28 27.70 14.55
N VAL A 379 -12.31 27.84 15.40
CA VAL A 379 -13.38 28.84 15.26
C VAL A 379 -13.15 29.96 16.29
N PRO A 380 -12.90 31.22 15.87
CA PRO A 380 -12.74 32.34 16.80
C PRO A 380 -14.00 32.60 17.63
N GLN A 381 -13.83 33.20 18.80
CA GLN A 381 -14.92 33.46 19.75
C GLN A 381 -16.01 34.38 19.17
N GLU A 382 -15.62 35.37 18.37
CA GLU A 382 -16.54 36.34 17.74
C GLU A 382 -17.10 35.84 16.39
N PHE A 383 -16.67 34.66 15.92
CA PHE A 383 -17.08 34.13 14.63
C PHE A 383 -18.49 33.56 14.69
N GLY A 384 -19.36 33.88 13.73
CA GLY A 384 -20.69 33.30 13.65
C GLY A 384 -20.67 31.78 13.38
N SER A 385 -21.86 31.18 13.26
CA SER A 385 -21.95 29.79 12.81
C SER A 385 -21.37 29.66 11.40
N PRO A 386 -20.40 28.75 11.16
CA PRO A 386 -19.80 28.59 9.85
C PRO A 386 -20.82 28.03 8.86
N THR A 387 -21.07 28.76 7.77
CA THR A 387 -21.93 28.35 6.66
C THR A 387 -21.15 27.71 5.53
N SER A 388 -19.84 27.97 5.44
CA SER A 388 -18.93 27.31 4.51
C SER A 388 -17.62 26.91 5.19
N VAL A 389 -17.20 25.67 4.94
CA VAL A 389 -15.97 25.09 5.48
C VAL A 389 -15.17 24.50 4.32
N GLN A 390 -13.98 25.04 4.10
CA GLN A 390 -13.09 24.63 3.00
C GLN A 390 -11.71 24.24 3.54
N LEU A 391 -11.09 23.23 2.93
CA LEU A 391 -9.72 22.83 3.23
C LEU A 391 -8.77 23.31 2.14
N HIS A 392 -7.64 23.87 2.56
CA HIS A 392 -6.59 24.34 1.66
C HIS A 392 -5.26 23.69 2.02
N HIS A 393 -4.74 22.87 1.09
CA HIS A 393 -3.47 22.18 1.27
C HIS A 393 -2.41 22.77 0.35
N PHE A 394 -1.32 23.25 0.91
CA PHE A 394 -0.15 23.72 0.17
C PHE A 394 0.93 22.64 0.23
N CYS A 395 1.62 22.41 -0.88
CA CYS A 395 2.75 21.48 -0.93
C CYS A 395 3.93 22.05 -1.71
N ASP A 396 5.12 21.65 -1.29
CA ASP A 396 6.37 22.03 -1.94
C ASP A 396 7.45 20.95 -1.76
N GLY A 397 8.39 20.87 -2.70
CA GLY A 397 9.50 19.93 -2.71
C GLY A 397 10.82 20.56 -3.13
N SER A 398 11.81 20.50 -2.24
CA SER A 398 13.18 20.92 -2.50
C SER A 398 14.15 19.74 -2.47
N MET A 399 15.41 19.97 -2.89
CA MET A 399 16.49 18.99 -2.78
C MET A 399 16.82 18.59 -1.33
N VAL A 400 16.34 19.36 -0.33
CA VAL A 400 16.55 19.10 1.09
C VAL A 400 15.40 18.27 1.66
N ALA A 401 14.16 18.67 1.40
CA ALA A 401 12.97 18.05 1.94
C ALA A 401 11.74 18.37 1.08
N TYR A 402 10.68 17.61 1.29
CA TYR A 402 9.37 17.89 0.72
C TYR A 402 8.32 17.85 1.83
N GLY A 403 7.30 18.68 1.73
CA GLY A 403 6.33 18.87 2.79
C GLY A 403 5.01 19.46 2.32
N ALA A 404 4.05 19.45 3.22
CA ALA A 404 2.75 20.04 3.00
C ALA A 404 2.22 20.66 4.30
N VAL A 405 1.37 21.68 4.14
CA VAL A 405 0.68 22.37 5.24
C VAL A 405 -0.79 22.55 4.88
N SER A 406 -1.67 22.38 5.86
CA SER A 406 -3.12 22.41 5.68
C SER A 406 -3.73 23.50 6.55
N TYR A 407 -4.61 24.29 5.94
CA TYR A 407 -5.41 25.32 6.60
C TYR A 407 -6.89 25.02 6.39
N ILE A 408 -7.70 25.44 7.37
CA ILE A 408 -9.16 25.52 7.23
C ILE A 408 -9.54 26.95 6.93
N ARG A 409 -10.46 27.14 5.98
CA ARG A 409 -11.11 28.41 5.67
C ARG A 409 -12.58 28.29 6.04
N LEU A 410 -13.04 29.18 6.91
CA LEU A 410 -14.40 29.25 7.41
C LEU A 410 -15.04 30.53 6.91
N VAL A 411 -16.30 30.46 6.49
CA VAL A 411 -17.13 31.63 6.19
C VAL A 411 -18.37 31.57 7.08
N ASP A 412 -18.69 32.64 7.79
CA ASP A 412 -19.90 32.73 8.62
C ASP A 412 -21.11 33.25 7.83
N ASN A 413 -22.26 33.27 8.49
CA ASN A 413 -23.52 33.80 7.95
C ASN A 413 -23.50 35.31 7.64
N ARG A 414 -22.49 36.05 8.09
CA ARG A 414 -22.28 37.49 7.79
C ARG A 414 -21.25 37.70 6.66
N GLY A 415 -20.69 36.61 6.12
CA GLY A 415 -19.65 36.67 5.10
C GLY A 415 -18.25 36.94 5.64
N HIS A 416 -18.04 36.92 6.96
CA HIS A 416 -16.70 37.01 7.53
C HIS A 416 -15.91 35.74 7.22
N ILE A 417 -14.65 35.91 6.82
CA ILE A 417 -13.75 34.82 6.46
C ILE A 417 -12.71 34.68 7.55
N HIS A 418 -12.50 33.45 8.03
CA HIS A 418 -11.42 33.12 8.95
C HIS A 418 -10.58 31.96 8.44
N THR A 419 -9.26 32.03 8.64
CA THR A 419 -8.32 30.98 8.27
C THR A 419 -7.52 30.52 9.48
N SER A 420 -7.39 29.19 9.66
CA SER A 420 -6.66 28.61 10.78
C SER A 420 -5.77 27.44 10.36
N PHE A 421 -4.59 27.34 10.97
CA PHE A 421 -3.66 26.23 10.73
C PHE A 421 -4.22 24.93 11.30
N LEU A 422 -4.29 23.87 10.48
CA LEU A 422 -4.70 22.55 10.93
C LEU A 422 -3.51 21.64 11.23
N MET A 423 -2.65 21.43 10.22
CA MET A 423 -1.60 20.42 10.28
C MET A 423 -0.47 20.71 9.29
N GLY A 424 0.78 20.56 9.74
CA GLY A 424 1.99 20.57 8.93
C GLY A 424 2.64 19.19 8.89
N LYS A 425 3.28 18.84 7.77
CA LYS A 425 4.06 17.61 7.68
C LYS A 425 5.18 17.76 6.68
N LEU A 426 6.34 17.18 7.02
CA LEU A 426 7.50 17.18 6.13
C LEU A 426 8.27 15.87 6.18
N ARG A 427 9.09 15.65 5.16
CA ARG A 427 10.05 14.55 5.06
C ARG A 427 11.32 15.03 4.40
N LEU A 428 12.46 14.61 4.95
CA LEU A 428 13.76 14.72 4.29
C LEU A 428 13.70 14.09 2.90
N ALA A 429 14.38 14.73 1.94
CA ALA A 429 14.61 14.16 0.63
C ALA A 429 15.37 12.83 0.79
N PRO A 430 15.04 11.79 0.00
CA PRO A 430 15.73 10.52 0.08
C PRO A 430 17.23 10.65 -0.19
N MET A 431 18.02 9.79 0.45
CA MET A 431 19.48 9.76 0.28
C MET A 431 19.91 9.46 -1.16
N LYS A 432 19.07 8.71 -1.90
CA LYS A 432 19.23 8.52 -3.34
C LYS A 432 18.71 9.78 -4.03
N SER A 433 19.54 10.39 -4.88
CA SER A 433 19.18 11.59 -5.61
C SER A 433 17.88 11.39 -6.40
N MET A 434 16.97 12.34 -6.22
CA MET A 434 15.72 12.45 -6.96
C MET A 434 15.67 13.81 -7.63
N THR A 435 14.95 13.89 -8.75
CA THR A 435 14.72 15.17 -9.43
C THR A 435 13.73 16.02 -8.62
N ILE A 436 13.84 17.34 -8.74
CA ILE A 436 12.94 18.30 -8.07
C ILE A 436 11.46 18.00 -8.39
N PRO A 437 11.05 17.78 -9.66
CA PRO A 437 9.65 17.43 -9.97
C PRO A 437 9.14 16.16 -9.27
N ARG A 438 10.01 15.18 -9.02
CA ARG A 438 9.63 13.97 -8.26
C ARG A 438 9.45 14.26 -6.77
N LEU A 439 10.22 15.20 -6.22
CA LEU A 439 10.10 15.63 -4.83
C LEU A 439 8.85 16.49 -4.64
N GLU A 440 8.59 17.44 -5.54
CA GLU A 440 7.34 18.23 -5.58
C GLU A 440 6.12 17.33 -5.75
N LEU A 441 6.14 16.35 -6.66
CA LEU A 441 5.07 15.36 -6.80
C LEU A 441 4.91 14.49 -5.54
N SER A 442 5.99 14.25 -4.80
CA SER A 442 5.91 13.53 -3.51
C SER A 442 5.30 14.40 -2.41
N ALA A 443 5.52 15.72 -2.46
CA ALA A 443 4.85 16.71 -1.62
C ALA A 443 3.35 16.73 -1.90
N ALA A 444 2.95 16.75 -3.17
CA ALA A 444 1.56 16.66 -3.61
C ALA A 444 0.86 15.42 -3.05
N VAL A 445 1.50 14.24 -3.14
CA VAL A 445 0.97 13.00 -2.52
C VAL A 445 0.87 13.11 -0.98
N MET A 446 1.77 13.86 -0.33
CA MET A 446 1.70 14.09 1.11
C MET A 446 0.46 14.93 1.47
N ALA A 447 0.18 16.00 0.70
CA ALA A 447 -1.01 16.83 0.88
C ALA A 447 -2.30 16.01 0.74
N VAL A 448 -2.43 15.18 -0.31
CA VAL A 448 -3.60 14.30 -0.50
C VAL A 448 -3.81 13.35 0.68
N ARG A 449 -2.73 12.80 1.24
CA ARG A 449 -2.81 11.92 2.41
C ARG A 449 -3.20 12.67 3.68
N MET A 450 -2.78 13.93 3.81
CA MET A 450 -3.19 14.78 4.94
C MET A 450 -4.67 15.13 4.85
N ASP A 451 -5.16 15.50 3.66
CA ASP A 451 -6.59 15.71 3.39
C ASP A 451 -7.41 14.47 3.76
N SER A 452 -7.01 13.27 3.31
CA SER A 452 -7.71 12.02 3.67
C SER A 452 -7.75 11.76 5.19
N ILE A 453 -6.76 12.22 5.95
CA ILE A 453 -6.78 12.13 7.41
C ILE A 453 -7.75 13.17 7.97
N LEU A 454 -7.62 14.42 7.56
CA LEU A 454 -8.44 15.52 8.07
C LEU A 454 -9.93 15.30 7.78
N GLN A 455 -10.31 14.92 6.56
CA GLN A 455 -11.71 14.62 6.22
C GLN A 455 -12.30 13.46 7.03
N ARG A 456 -11.48 12.46 7.40
CA ARG A 456 -11.96 11.33 8.21
C ARG A 456 -12.12 11.71 9.69
N GLU A 457 -11.18 12.50 10.21
CA GLU A 457 -11.09 12.76 11.63
C GLU A 457 -11.92 13.96 12.08
N MET A 458 -12.11 14.98 11.22
CA MET A 458 -12.93 16.15 11.56
C MET A 458 -14.42 15.81 11.55
N ARG A 459 -15.19 16.58 12.31
CA ARG A 459 -16.66 16.51 12.40
C ARG A 459 -17.33 17.72 11.76
N LEU A 460 -16.56 18.77 11.45
CA LEU A 460 -17.04 19.86 10.60
C LEU A 460 -17.31 19.35 9.17
N GLU A 461 -18.45 19.71 8.61
CA GLU A 461 -18.84 19.33 7.24
C GLU A 461 -18.03 20.13 6.21
N VAL A 462 -16.98 19.50 5.68
CA VAL A 462 -16.12 20.10 4.66
C VAL A 462 -16.84 20.10 3.31
N GLN A 463 -17.11 21.29 2.77
CA GLN A 463 -17.81 21.46 1.49
C GLN A 463 -16.88 21.29 0.29
N SER A 464 -15.63 21.74 0.40
CA SER A 464 -14.66 21.66 -0.68
C SER A 464 -13.22 21.61 -0.19
N THR A 465 -12.37 20.93 -0.95
CA THR A 465 -10.91 20.92 -0.73
C THR A 465 -10.19 21.45 -1.97
N THR A 466 -9.22 22.35 -1.75
CA THR A 466 -8.32 22.90 -2.77
C THR A 466 -6.86 22.56 -2.45
N PHE A 467 -6.10 22.17 -3.47
CA PHE A 467 -4.67 21.85 -3.37
C PHE A 467 -3.85 22.89 -4.16
N TRP A 468 -2.74 23.33 -3.57
CA TRP A 468 -1.89 24.39 -4.09
C TRP A 468 -0.45 23.90 -4.25
N THR A 469 0.12 24.14 -5.43
CA THR A 469 1.55 23.92 -5.70
C THR A 469 2.06 24.99 -6.65
N ASP A 470 3.31 25.37 -6.48
CA ASP A 470 4.06 26.25 -7.39
C ASP A 470 4.74 25.52 -8.54
N SER A 471 4.64 24.18 -8.57
CA SER A 471 5.19 23.37 -9.66
C SER A 471 4.19 23.21 -10.80
N GLN A 472 4.38 23.98 -11.88
CA GLN A 472 3.62 23.81 -13.12
C GLN A 472 3.79 22.40 -13.71
N ILE A 473 4.97 21.79 -13.57
CA ILE A 473 5.22 20.42 -14.05
C ILE A 473 4.33 19.41 -13.31
N VAL A 474 4.22 19.54 -11.97
CA VAL A 474 3.33 18.68 -11.18
C VAL A 474 1.86 18.90 -11.55
N LEU A 475 1.41 20.15 -11.72
CA LEU A 475 0.06 20.44 -12.20
C LEU A 475 -0.21 19.79 -13.56
N GLN A 476 0.75 19.87 -14.48
CA GLN A 476 0.63 19.22 -15.77
C GLN A 476 0.61 17.69 -15.65
N TYR A 477 1.41 17.07 -14.76
CA TYR A 477 1.33 15.63 -14.51
C TYR A 477 -0.05 15.20 -14.03
N ILE A 478 -0.67 15.98 -13.14
CA ILE A 478 -1.99 15.71 -12.57
C ILE A 478 -3.10 15.95 -13.60
N LYS A 479 -2.99 16.98 -14.43
CA LYS A 479 -4.01 17.29 -15.46
C LYS A 479 -3.89 16.38 -16.70
N ASN A 480 -2.81 15.62 -16.84
CA ASN A 480 -2.57 14.83 -18.03
C ASN A 480 -3.41 13.55 -18.08
N THR A 481 -4.29 13.46 -19.07
CA THR A 481 -5.15 12.28 -19.32
C THR A 481 -4.70 11.42 -20.51
N SER A 482 -3.65 11.82 -21.23
CA SER A 482 -3.31 11.25 -22.55
C SER A 482 -1.91 10.65 -22.66
N LYS A 483 -0.88 11.29 -22.07
CA LYS A 483 0.52 10.82 -22.15
C LYS A 483 0.80 9.78 -21.07
N ARG A 484 1.66 8.80 -21.40
CA ARG A 484 2.08 7.76 -20.45
C ARG A 484 3.34 8.19 -19.71
N PHE A 485 3.33 8.14 -18.38
CA PHE A 485 4.50 8.45 -17.57
C PHE A 485 5.36 7.21 -17.23
N GLN A 486 6.57 7.46 -16.73
CA GLN A 486 7.39 6.49 -16.02
C GLN A 486 6.70 6.00 -14.75
N THR A 487 7.12 4.83 -14.26
CA THR A 487 6.44 4.12 -13.16
C THR A 487 6.37 4.95 -11.87
N PHE A 488 7.40 5.76 -11.58
CA PHE A 488 7.37 6.63 -10.41
C PHE A 488 6.21 7.63 -10.50
N VAL A 489 6.21 8.49 -11.53
CA VAL A 489 5.17 9.52 -11.71
C VAL A 489 3.79 8.89 -11.83
N THR A 490 3.64 7.83 -12.64
CA THR A 490 2.36 7.09 -12.79
C THR A 490 1.78 6.67 -11.45
N ASN A 491 2.59 6.04 -10.58
CA ASN A 491 2.10 5.56 -9.29
C ASN A 491 1.69 6.69 -8.34
N ARG A 492 2.31 7.88 -8.42
CA ARG A 492 1.97 9.01 -7.54
C ARG A 492 0.76 9.78 -8.07
N VAL A 493 0.70 9.99 -9.39
CA VAL A 493 -0.48 10.56 -10.06
C VAL A 493 -1.72 9.69 -9.81
N ASN A 494 -1.59 8.35 -9.87
CA ASN A 494 -2.69 7.46 -9.50
C ASN A 494 -3.14 7.64 -8.04
N VAL A 495 -2.20 7.80 -7.10
CA VAL A 495 -2.56 8.06 -5.68
C VAL A 495 -3.28 9.40 -5.53
N ILE A 496 -2.94 10.40 -6.34
CA ILE A 496 -3.65 11.69 -6.36
C ILE A 496 -5.05 11.53 -6.96
N HIS A 497 -5.21 10.77 -8.05
CA HIS A 497 -6.51 10.55 -8.71
C HIS A 497 -7.44 9.56 -8.01
N ASP A 498 -6.93 8.63 -7.21
CA ASP A 498 -7.74 7.62 -6.51
C ASP A 498 -8.74 8.22 -5.51
N GLY A 499 -8.65 9.52 -5.20
CA GLY A 499 -9.57 10.21 -4.30
C GLY A 499 -9.91 11.66 -4.65
N LEU A 500 -9.40 12.24 -5.74
CA LEU A 500 -9.54 13.67 -6.05
C LEU A 500 -9.72 13.96 -7.54
N LEU A 501 -10.42 15.05 -7.84
CA LEU A 501 -10.55 15.58 -9.20
C LEU A 501 -9.35 16.47 -9.54
N PRO A 502 -8.80 16.38 -10.78
CA PRO A 502 -7.73 17.27 -11.23
C PRO A 502 -8.08 18.77 -11.11
N ALA A 503 -9.37 19.12 -11.17
CA ALA A 503 -9.87 20.49 -11.04
C ALA A 503 -9.65 21.12 -9.64
N GLN A 504 -9.37 20.30 -8.61
CA GLN A 504 -9.11 20.80 -7.25
C GLN A 504 -7.68 21.33 -7.08
N TRP A 505 -6.81 21.15 -8.07
CA TRP A 505 -5.42 21.60 -8.04
C TRP A 505 -5.26 22.96 -8.69
N ARG A 506 -4.65 23.90 -7.96
CA ARG A 506 -4.39 25.27 -8.38
C ARG A 506 -2.92 25.61 -8.25
N TYR A 507 -2.50 26.58 -9.08
CA TYR A 507 -1.17 27.17 -9.01
C TYR A 507 -1.10 28.21 -7.88
N VAL A 508 0.05 28.29 -7.22
CA VAL A 508 0.42 29.41 -6.35
C VAL A 508 1.86 29.83 -6.67
N ASP A 509 2.18 31.12 -6.61
CA ASP A 509 3.57 31.55 -6.79
C ASP A 509 4.45 31.07 -5.62
N THR A 510 5.71 30.70 -5.89
CA THR A 510 6.67 30.21 -4.89
C THR A 510 6.82 31.14 -3.68
N ARG A 511 6.84 32.47 -3.88
CA ARG A 511 6.96 33.45 -2.77
C ARG A 511 5.71 33.45 -1.89
N SER A 512 4.58 33.05 -2.47
CA SER A 512 3.30 32.92 -1.81
C SER A 512 2.99 31.46 -1.43
N ASN A 513 3.95 30.53 -1.45
CA ASN A 513 3.72 29.14 -1.03
C ASN A 513 4.24 28.90 0.41
N PRO A 514 3.38 28.79 1.44
CA PRO A 514 3.82 28.51 2.80
C PRO A 514 4.45 27.12 2.96
N ALA A 515 4.23 26.20 2.01
CA ALA A 515 4.90 24.90 2.05
C ALA A 515 6.40 24.99 1.73
N ASP A 516 6.88 26.09 1.14
CA ASP A 516 8.32 26.37 0.97
C ASP A 516 9.04 26.39 2.33
N ASP A 517 8.38 26.89 3.37
CA ASP A 517 8.91 26.85 4.75
C ASP A 517 9.07 25.40 5.24
N ALA A 518 8.18 24.48 4.84
CA ALA A 518 8.28 23.07 5.18
C ALA A 518 9.37 22.32 4.39
N SER A 519 9.75 22.79 3.19
CA SER A 519 10.73 22.14 2.32
C SER A 519 12.15 22.69 2.55
N ARG A 520 12.28 23.96 2.96
CA ARG A 520 13.56 24.65 3.20
C ARG A 520 13.90 24.83 4.67
N GLY A 521 12.89 24.94 5.52
CA GLY A 521 12.99 25.10 6.97
C GLY A 521 13.18 26.56 7.40
N LEU A 522 12.89 26.84 8.68
CA LEU A 522 12.95 28.17 9.28
C LEU A 522 13.87 28.17 10.50
N ASP A 523 14.52 29.30 10.80
CA ASP A 523 15.12 29.52 12.11
C ASP A 523 14.06 29.93 13.15
N ALA A 524 14.44 29.96 14.44
CA ALA A 524 13.50 30.26 15.52
C ALA A 524 12.89 31.67 15.40
N LYS A 525 13.67 32.66 14.95
CA LYS A 525 13.17 34.04 14.81
C LYS A 525 12.17 34.13 13.67
N GLN A 526 12.48 33.49 12.53
CA GLN A 526 11.58 33.40 11.39
C GLN A 526 10.29 32.66 11.78
N MET A 527 10.39 31.54 12.50
CA MET A 527 9.24 30.77 12.98
C MET A 527 8.27 31.60 13.84
N LEU A 528 8.79 32.52 14.66
CA LEU A 528 8.00 33.39 15.53
C LEU A 528 7.44 34.61 14.80
N CYS A 529 8.25 35.23 13.93
CA CYS A 529 7.92 36.50 13.27
C CYS A 529 7.15 36.33 11.95
N GLN A 530 7.30 35.22 11.23
CA GLN A 530 6.65 35.02 9.94
C GLN A 530 5.22 34.49 10.12
N SER A 531 4.24 35.33 9.77
CA SER A 531 2.82 35.00 9.86
C SER A 531 2.36 33.95 8.85
N ARG A 532 3.01 33.81 7.68
CA ARG A 532 2.50 32.98 6.57
C ARG A 532 2.34 31.49 6.89
N TRP A 533 3.23 30.94 7.73
CA TRP A 533 3.13 29.54 8.17
C TRP A 533 2.01 29.33 9.20
N LYS A 534 1.76 30.32 10.06
CA LYS A 534 0.80 30.21 11.16
C LYS A 534 -0.63 30.57 10.75
N GLN A 535 -0.79 31.61 9.94
CA GLN A 535 -2.08 32.20 9.59
C GLN A 535 -2.56 31.81 8.19
N GLY A 536 -1.68 31.21 7.38
CA GLY A 536 -1.91 31.03 5.95
C GLY A 536 -1.66 32.32 5.18
N LEU A 537 -2.13 32.35 3.93
CA LEU A 537 -1.92 33.47 3.02
C LEU A 537 -3.10 34.44 3.07
N ALA A 538 -2.81 35.74 2.96
CA ALA A 538 -3.82 36.79 3.02
C ALA A 538 -4.95 36.62 1.98
N PHE A 539 -4.65 36.06 0.80
CA PHE A 539 -5.69 35.84 -0.22
C PHE A 539 -6.73 34.78 0.20
N LEU A 540 -6.40 33.86 1.11
CA LEU A 540 -7.39 32.91 1.64
C LEU A 540 -8.39 33.61 2.54
N SER A 541 -8.02 34.72 3.15
CA SER A 541 -8.91 35.59 3.92
C SER A 541 -9.73 36.54 3.04
N ALA A 542 -9.52 36.52 1.72
CA ALA A 542 -10.27 37.29 0.73
C ALA A 542 -11.26 36.40 -0.04
N ASP A 543 -12.04 37.04 -0.92
CA ASP A 543 -12.92 36.35 -1.87
C ASP A 543 -12.14 35.51 -2.89
N GLU A 544 -12.77 34.46 -3.43
CA GLU A 544 -12.14 33.57 -4.41
C GLU A 544 -11.67 34.29 -5.68
N THR A 545 -12.28 35.43 -6.03
CA THR A 545 -11.82 36.25 -7.17
C THR A 545 -10.43 36.83 -6.98
N ALA A 546 -9.97 36.96 -5.73
CA ALA A 546 -8.64 37.47 -5.39
C ALA A 546 -7.58 36.36 -5.35
N TRP A 547 -7.95 35.11 -5.60
CA TRP A 547 -7.01 33.99 -5.57
C TRP A 547 -6.07 33.99 -6.78
N PRO A 548 -4.86 33.40 -6.66
CA PRO A 548 -3.92 33.31 -7.77
C PRO A 548 -4.55 32.69 -9.03
N VAL A 549 -4.38 33.37 -10.16
CA VAL A 549 -4.82 32.88 -11.47
C VAL A 549 -3.78 31.89 -12.00
N GLU A 550 -4.27 30.83 -12.64
CA GLU A 550 -3.39 29.84 -13.23
C GLU A 550 -2.62 30.42 -14.42
N PRO A 551 -1.29 30.25 -14.50
CA PRO A 551 -0.50 30.67 -15.65
C PRO A 551 -0.98 29.98 -16.92
N GLU A 552 -0.97 30.67 -18.06
CA GLU A 552 -1.29 30.05 -19.35
C GLU A 552 -0.38 28.83 -19.58
N ALA A 553 -1.00 27.65 -19.72
CA ALA A 553 -0.28 26.40 -19.83
C ALA A 553 0.48 26.35 -21.16
N SER A 554 1.82 26.33 -21.13
CA SER A 554 2.62 26.02 -22.31
C SER A 554 2.44 24.53 -22.68
N PRO A 555 1.90 24.20 -23.89
CA PRO A 555 1.66 22.82 -24.32
C PRO A 555 2.94 21.96 -24.41
N ASP A 556 4.10 22.60 -24.45
CA ASP A 556 5.38 21.96 -24.80
C ASP A 556 6.23 21.55 -23.59
N LEU A 557 5.90 21.99 -22.37
CA LEU A 557 6.67 21.68 -21.16
C LEU A 557 6.84 20.17 -20.88
N LEU A 558 5.87 19.33 -21.30
CA LEU A 558 5.92 17.87 -21.17
C LEU A 558 6.45 17.14 -22.41
N GLN A 559 6.77 17.80 -23.53
CA GLN A 559 7.25 17.07 -24.72
C GLN A 559 8.64 16.47 -24.51
N ASP A 560 9.53 17.18 -23.83
CA ASP A 560 10.92 16.79 -23.59
C ASP A 560 11.17 16.27 -22.15
N ASP A 561 10.11 16.07 -21.37
CA ASP A 561 10.23 15.59 -20.00
C ASP A 561 10.61 14.10 -19.95
N LYS A 562 11.72 13.79 -19.27
CA LYS A 562 12.27 12.42 -19.09
C LYS A 562 11.29 11.45 -18.39
N GLU A 563 10.33 11.98 -17.63
CA GLU A 563 9.29 11.21 -16.98
C GLU A 563 8.14 10.84 -17.91
N VAL A 564 8.04 11.45 -19.10
CA VAL A 564 7.11 11.05 -20.15
C VAL A 564 7.75 9.93 -20.97
N LYS A 565 7.02 8.82 -21.14
CA LYS A 565 7.48 7.75 -22.02
C LYS A 565 7.32 8.22 -23.46
N HIS A 566 8.44 8.46 -24.13
CA HIS A 566 8.44 8.59 -25.57
C HIS A 566 7.95 7.27 -26.17
N GLU A 567 6.84 7.34 -26.92
CA GLU A 567 6.56 6.28 -27.88
C GLU A 567 7.72 6.29 -28.88
N ALA A 568 8.43 5.16 -29.01
CA ALA A 568 9.43 4.99 -30.04
C ALA A 568 8.76 5.04 -31.41
N LYS A 569 8.53 6.25 -31.92
CA LYS A 569 8.29 6.47 -33.34
C LYS A 569 9.64 6.33 -34.01
N THR A 570 9.89 5.16 -34.59
CA THR A 570 10.92 5.01 -35.62
C THR A 570 10.56 5.92 -36.79
N CYS A 571 11.10 7.14 -36.79
CA CYS A 571 11.03 8.04 -37.91
C CYS A 571 12.06 7.57 -38.96
N ALA A 572 11.58 6.87 -39.99
CA ALA A 572 12.30 6.82 -41.25
C ALA A 572 12.10 8.19 -41.91
N VAL A 573 13.19 8.95 -42.10
CA VAL A 573 13.16 10.17 -42.90
C VAL A 573 13.09 9.73 -44.37
N GLU A 574 11.89 9.72 -44.93
CA GLU A 574 11.69 9.80 -46.38
C GLU A 574 11.10 11.18 -46.67
N GLY A 575 11.76 11.95 -47.53
CA GLY A 575 11.21 13.21 -48.03
C GLY A 575 9.93 12.93 -48.81
N VAL A 576 8.80 13.45 -48.35
CA VAL A 576 7.50 13.21 -48.99
C VAL A 576 7.12 14.43 -49.82
N ALA A 577 7.12 14.27 -51.14
CA ALA A 577 6.34 15.10 -52.05
C ALA A 577 4.85 14.98 -51.67
N PRO A 578 4.03 16.05 -51.82
CA PRO A 578 2.67 16.09 -51.28
C PRO A 578 1.83 14.89 -51.75
N ASP A 579 1.43 14.06 -50.78
CA ASP A 579 0.64 12.85 -51.03
C ASP A 579 -0.80 13.27 -51.41
N ASP A 580 -1.31 12.71 -52.51
CA ASP A 580 -2.68 12.89 -53.01
C ASP A 580 -3.73 12.62 -51.91
N VAL A 581 -4.75 13.48 -51.79
CA VAL A 581 -5.81 13.41 -50.76
C VAL A 581 -6.46 12.02 -50.70
N ILE A 582 -6.59 11.36 -51.86
CA ILE A 582 -7.13 10.00 -51.93
C ILE A 582 -6.15 8.98 -51.33
N ASN A 583 -4.84 9.11 -51.56
CA ASN A 583 -3.84 8.27 -50.89
C ASN A 583 -3.88 8.42 -49.37
N THR A 584 -4.00 9.65 -48.88
CA THR A 584 -4.13 9.93 -47.44
C THR A 584 -5.38 9.24 -46.86
N LEU A 585 -6.51 9.31 -47.57
CA LEU A 585 -7.74 8.63 -47.19
C LEU A 585 -7.54 7.11 -47.13
N LEU A 586 -6.90 6.51 -48.14
CA LEU A 586 -6.67 5.06 -48.20
C LEU A 586 -5.74 4.59 -47.06
N LYS A 587 -4.69 5.36 -46.73
CA LYS A 587 -3.74 5.06 -45.64
C LYS A 587 -4.33 5.19 -44.23
N ARG A 588 -5.39 5.99 -44.05
CA ARG A 588 -6.04 6.22 -42.74
C ARG A 588 -6.69 4.98 -42.14
N TYR A 589 -7.09 4.01 -42.96
CA TYR A 589 -7.85 2.85 -42.49
C TYR A 589 -6.97 1.63 -42.23
N SER A 590 -7.23 0.90 -41.14
CA SER A 590 -6.54 -0.36 -40.79
C SER A 590 -7.33 -1.62 -41.14
N SER A 591 -8.55 -1.47 -41.69
CA SER A 591 -9.48 -2.56 -42.03
C SER A 591 -10.04 -2.40 -43.45
N TRP A 592 -9.91 -3.45 -44.26
CA TRP A 592 -10.48 -3.49 -45.63
C TRP A 592 -12.00 -3.27 -45.63
N HIS A 593 -12.71 -3.84 -44.66
CA HIS A 593 -14.17 -3.70 -44.58
C HIS A 593 -14.58 -2.27 -44.25
N HIS A 594 -13.90 -1.61 -43.31
CA HIS A 594 -14.20 -0.22 -42.96
C HIS A 594 -13.86 0.72 -44.12
N LEU A 595 -12.73 0.50 -44.80
CA LEU A 595 -12.38 1.29 -45.97
C LEU A 595 -13.46 1.19 -47.06
N LYS A 596 -13.93 -0.02 -47.38
CA LYS A 596 -15.03 -0.22 -48.34
C LYS A 596 -16.32 0.46 -47.90
N LYS A 597 -16.66 0.42 -46.60
CA LYS A 597 -17.86 1.07 -46.06
C LYS A 597 -17.80 2.59 -46.22
N THR A 598 -16.66 3.21 -45.91
CA THR A 598 -16.47 4.66 -46.09
C THR A 598 -16.53 5.04 -47.56
N VAL A 599 -15.80 4.34 -48.43
CA VAL A 599 -15.80 4.66 -49.87
C VAL A 599 -17.18 4.44 -50.48
N ALA A 600 -17.94 3.44 -50.03
CA ALA A 600 -19.33 3.25 -50.45
C ALA A 600 -20.21 4.47 -50.11
N TRP A 601 -20.07 5.02 -48.90
CA TRP A 601 -20.76 6.24 -48.51
C TRP A 601 -20.34 7.45 -49.35
N LEU A 602 -19.04 7.61 -49.63
CA LEU A 602 -18.54 8.70 -50.46
C LEU A 602 -19.07 8.62 -51.91
N LEU A 603 -19.10 7.42 -52.50
CA LEU A 603 -19.67 7.22 -53.84
C LEU A 603 -21.16 7.54 -53.88
N ARG A 604 -21.91 7.17 -52.85
CA ARG A 604 -23.34 7.53 -52.74
C ARG A 604 -23.54 9.02 -52.58
N PHE A 605 -22.74 9.67 -51.73
CA PHE A 605 -22.79 11.11 -51.56
C PHE A 605 -22.47 11.83 -52.87
N LYS A 606 -21.46 11.36 -53.61
CA LYS A 606 -21.13 11.86 -54.96
C LYS A 606 -22.29 11.69 -55.94
N ALA A 607 -22.97 10.54 -55.93
CA ALA A 607 -24.13 10.29 -56.79
C ALA A 607 -25.33 11.20 -56.43
N TRP A 608 -25.61 11.38 -55.13
CA TRP A 608 -26.65 12.27 -54.65
C TRP A 608 -26.40 13.74 -55.05
N LEU A 609 -25.15 14.21 -54.92
CA LEU A 609 -24.76 15.55 -55.37
C LEU A 609 -24.94 15.73 -56.88
N ARG A 610 -24.64 14.71 -57.69
CA ARG A 610 -24.77 14.76 -59.16
C ARG A 610 -26.21 14.69 -59.64
N ASN A 611 -27.09 14.00 -58.92
CA ASN A 611 -28.52 13.88 -59.25
C ASN A 611 -29.35 15.06 -58.69
N HIS A 612 -28.73 16.24 -58.50
CA HIS A 612 -29.38 17.49 -58.11
C HIS A 612 -30.25 17.39 -56.84
N ARG A 613 -29.90 16.48 -55.91
CA ARG A 613 -30.66 16.26 -54.66
C ARG A 613 -32.13 15.84 -54.87
N GLN A 614 -32.50 15.34 -56.04
CA GLN A 614 -33.90 15.01 -56.37
C GLN A 614 -34.44 13.76 -55.64
N GLN A 615 -33.58 12.94 -55.02
CA GLN A 615 -33.98 11.78 -54.20
C GLN A 615 -33.43 11.91 -52.78
N GLU A 616 -34.23 11.51 -51.79
CA GLU A 616 -33.81 11.47 -50.38
C GLU A 616 -32.62 10.51 -50.17
N PRO A 617 -31.67 10.86 -49.28
CA PRO A 617 -30.53 10.01 -49.01
C PRO A 617 -30.96 8.73 -48.28
N GLN A 618 -30.97 7.60 -48.99
CA GLN A 618 -31.21 6.29 -48.37
C GLN A 618 -30.15 5.99 -47.28
N VAL A 619 -30.61 5.62 -46.09
CA VAL A 619 -29.80 5.54 -44.86
C VAL A 619 -29.06 4.19 -44.69
N SER A 620 -29.30 3.20 -45.56
CA SER A 620 -28.71 1.85 -45.45
C SER A 620 -27.74 1.50 -46.57
N LEU A 621 -26.61 0.88 -46.24
CA LEU A 621 -25.67 0.31 -47.21
C LEU A 621 -26.01 -1.15 -47.51
N HIS A 622 -26.08 -1.49 -48.79
CA HIS A 622 -26.30 -2.84 -49.29
C HIS A 622 -24.99 -3.45 -49.83
N VAL A 623 -24.99 -4.77 -50.03
CA VAL A 623 -23.80 -5.51 -50.51
C VAL A 623 -23.28 -4.98 -51.85
N HIS A 624 -24.17 -4.60 -52.77
CA HIS A 624 -23.78 -4.03 -54.06
C HIS A 624 -23.03 -2.70 -53.91
N ASN A 625 -23.31 -1.89 -52.87
CA ASN A 625 -22.57 -0.66 -52.60
C ASN A 625 -21.12 -0.95 -52.16
N LEU A 626 -20.91 -2.00 -51.37
CA LEU A 626 -19.57 -2.43 -50.97
C LEU A 626 -18.78 -3.03 -52.15
N GLN A 627 -19.46 -3.68 -53.09
CA GLN A 627 -18.85 -4.16 -54.34
C GLN A 627 -18.45 -3.01 -55.25
N ALA A 628 -19.30 -1.99 -55.40
CA ALA A 628 -18.97 -0.78 -56.16
C ALA A 628 -17.79 -0.02 -55.53
N ALA A 629 -17.75 0.09 -54.20
CA ALA A 629 -16.64 0.69 -53.48
C ALA A 629 -15.32 -0.08 -53.68
N GLU A 630 -15.38 -1.42 -53.65
CA GLU A 630 -14.23 -2.26 -53.95
C GLU A 630 -13.69 -1.99 -55.36
N LYS A 631 -14.55 -2.03 -56.38
CA LYS A 631 -14.16 -1.73 -57.76
C LYS A 631 -13.54 -0.33 -57.89
N ALA A 632 -14.14 0.69 -57.28
CA ALA A 632 -13.63 2.06 -57.34
C ALA A 632 -12.25 2.23 -56.68
N ILE A 633 -12.02 1.58 -55.54
CA ILE A 633 -10.70 1.60 -54.88
C ILE A 633 -9.65 0.96 -55.80
N ILE A 634 -9.96 -0.19 -56.38
CA ILE A 634 -9.02 -0.90 -57.26
C ILE A 634 -8.78 -0.13 -58.56
N ALA A 635 -9.83 0.44 -59.17
CA ALA A 635 -9.72 1.26 -60.37
C ALA A 635 -8.74 2.43 -60.17
N HIS A 636 -8.90 3.17 -59.06
CA HIS A 636 -8.02 4.28 -58.73
C HIS A 636 -6.55 3.84 -58.56
N LEU A 637 -6.32 2.70 -57.90
CA LEU A 637 -4.97 2.16 -57.74
C LEU A 637 -4.36 1.71 -59.07
N GLN A 638 -5.16 1.08 -59.93
CA GLN A 638 -4.69 0.62 -61.24
C GLN A 638 -4.42 1.78 -62.19
N GLU A 639 -5.26 2.81 -62.20
CA GLU A 639 -5.01 4.02 -62.98
C GLU A 639 -3.71 4.72 -62.55
N LYS A 640 -3.47 4.80 -61.23
CA LYS A 640 -2.29 5.46 -60.67
C LYS A 640 -0.99 4.71 -60.91
N HIS A 641 -1.03 3.38 -60.80
CA HIS A 641 0.19 2.55 -60.80
C HIS A 641 0.40 1.71 -62.06
N PHE A 642 -0.65 1.48 -62.83
CA PHE A 642 -0.64 0.75 -64.11
C PHE A 642 -1.30 1.57 -65.24
N GLY A 643 -1.28 2.90 -65.13
CA GLY A 643 -2.02 3.80 -66.03
C GLY A 643 -1.54 3.76 -67.48
N GLU A 644 -0.26 3.44 -67.71
CA GLU A 644 0.27 3.22 -69.07
C GLU A 644 -0.24 1.91 -69.66
N GLU A 645 -0.27 0.83 -68.87
CA GLU A 645 -0.81 -0.46 -69.27
C GLU A 645 -2.32 -0.42 -69.51
N VAL A 646 -3.07 0.25 -68.64
CA VAL A 646 -4.51 0.45 -68.80
C VAL A 646 -4.81 1.23 -70.09
N ARG A 647 -4.02 2.28 -70.40
CA ARG A 647 -4.16 3.01 -71.66
C ARG A 647 -3.78 2.14 -72.86
N ALA A 648 -2.65 1.45 -72.82
CA ALA A 648 -2.18 0.59 -73.90
C ALA A 648 -3.17 -0.55 -74.24
N LEU A 649 -3.81 -1.17 -73.24
CA LEU A 649 -4.84 -2.18 -73.48
C LEU A 649 -6.12 -1.60 -74.08
N LYS A 650 -6.51 -0.38 -73.69
CA LYS A 650 -7.68 0.30 -74.25
C LYS A 650 -7.48 0.74 -75.70
N THR A 651 -6.27 1.16 -76.07
CA THR A 651 -5.99 1.69 -77.41
C THR A 651 -5.48 0.64 -78.40
N ASN A 652 -4.56 -0.25 -77.97
CA ASN A 652 -3.78 -1.12 -78.86
C ASN A 652 -3.94 -2.63 -78.54
N GLY A 653 -4.75 -2.99 -77.54
CA GLY A 653 -5.02 -4.38 -77.15
C GLY A 653 -3.82 -5.17 -76.59
N THR A 654 -2.63 -4.56 -76.49
CA THR A 654 -1.40 -5.21 -76.03
C THR A 654 -0.58 -4.24 -75.16
N ILE A 655 0.18 -4.79 -74.21
CA ILE A 655 1.04 -4.01 -73.31
C ILE A 655 2.52 -4.21 -73.62
N SER A 656 3.36 -3.26 -73.19
CA SER A 656 4.81 -3.31 -73.38
C SER A 656 5.43 -4.53 -72.69
N ARG A 657 6.34 -5.23 -73.40
CA ARG A 657 7.14 -6.34 -72.86
C ARG A 657 7.97 -5.97 -71.63
N LYS A 658 8.21 -4.68 -71.41
CA LYS A 658 8.97 -4.15 -70.26
C LYS A 658 8.10 -3.98 -69.00
N SER A 659 6.76 -4.08 -69.11
CA SER A 659 5.87 -3.90 -67.96
C SER A 659 6.04 -5.02 -66.92
N ALA A 660 5.99 -4.64 -65.64
CA ALA A 660 6.09 -5.57 -64.52
C ALA A 660 4.95 -6.61 -64.49
N VAL A 661 3.83 -6.34 -65.17
CA VAL A 661 2.67 -7.24 -65.25
C VAL A 661 2.53 -7.94 -66.60
N TYR A 662 3.45 -7.72 -67.56
CA TYR A 662 3.42 -8.38 -68.88
C TYR A 662 3.32 -9.90 -68.81
N SER A 663 4.07 -10.52 -67.88
CA SER A 663 4.06 -11.97 -67.66
C SER A 663 2.72 -12.55 -67.18
N LEU A 664 1.78 -11.69 -66.75
CA LEU A 664 0.44 -12.06 -66.29
C LEU A 664 -0.61 -11.99 -67.40
N ASP A 665 -0.19 -11.73 -68.64
CA ASP A 665 -1.07 -11.60 -69.82
C ASP A 665 -2.31 -10.73 -69.55
N PRO A 666 -2.16 -9.51 -69.01
CA PRO A 666 -3.28 -8.83 -68.38
C PRO A 666 -4.38 -8.45 -69.37
N VAL A 667 -5.63 -8.68 -68.97
CA VAL A 667 -6.84 -8.36 -69.74
C VAL A 667 -7.66 -7.29 -69.02
N MET A 668 -8.40 -6.49 -69.79
CA MET A 668 -9.37 -5.54 -69.25
C MET A 668 -10.72 -6.24 -69.09
N ASP A 669 -11.39 -6.06 -67.96
CA ASP A 669 -12.79 -6.48 -67.82
C ASP A 669 -13.78 -5.38 -68.27
N ASP A 670 -15.07 -5.72 -68.30
CA ASP A 670 -16.16 -4.82 -68.69
C ASP A 670 -16.29 -3.60 -67.76
N ASP A 671 -15.76 -3.68 -66.53
CA ASP A 671 -15.69 -2.58 -65.57
C ASP A 671 -14.44 -1.70 -65.75
N GLY A 672 -13.59 -1.99 -66.75
CA GLY A 672 -12.35 -1.27 -67.03
C GLY A 672 -11.21 -1.55 -66.05
N LEU A 673 -11.28 -2.67 -65.32
CA LEU A 673 -10.26 -3.10 -64.35
C LEU A 673 -9.28 -4.09 -64.98
N LEU A 674 -8.01 -3.96 -64.59
CA LEU A 674 -6.93 -4.85 -65.00
C LEU A 674 -7.02 -6.19 -64.24
N ARG A 675 -7.16 -7.28 -64.99
CA ARG A 675 -7.18 -8.66 -64.48
C ARG A 675 -6.03 -9.46 -65.05
N VAL A 676 -5.67 -10.55 -64.37
CA VAL A 676 -4.74 -11.54 -64.91
C VAL A 676 -5.39 -12.28 -66.08
N GLY A 677 -4.76 -12.25 -67.25
CA GLY A 677 -5.10 -13.18 -68.32
C GLY A 677 -4.49 -14.54 -68.02
N GLY A 678 -5.26 -15.58 -68.31
CA GLY A 678 -5.22 -16.78 -67.48
C GLY A 678 -5.26 -18.08 -68.26
N ARG A 679 -4.37 -18.98 -67.85
CA ARG A 679 -4.31 -20.43 -68.16
C ARG A 679 -5.46 -21.24 -67.54
N LEU A 680 -6.26 -20.61 -66.68
CA LEU A 680 -7.41 -21.20 -65.98
C LEU A 680 -8.75 -20.85 -66.64
N LYS A 681 -8.74 -20.23 -67.83
CA LYS A 681 -9.96 -19.85 -68.56
C LYS A 681 -10.93 -21.03 -68.75
N MET A 682 -10.37 -22.23 -68.98
CA MET A 682 -11.12 -23.48 -69.17
C MET A 682 -11.41 -24.23 -67.86
N ALA A 683 -10.97 -23.75 -66.69
CA ALA A 683 -11.19 -24.43 -65.42
C ALA A 683 -12.64 -24.25 -64.92
N PRO A 684 -13.24 -25.23 -64.22
CA PRO A 684 -14.59 -25.12 -63.65
C PRO A 684 -14.59 -24.27 -62.37
N LEU A 685 -14.13 -23.02 -62.47
CA LEU A 685 -14.03 -22.05 -61.37
C LEU A 685 -14.91 -20.83 -61.66
N ALA A 686 -15.22 -20.06 -60.61
CA ALA A 686 -15.89 -18.77 -60.78
C ALA A 686 -15.00 -17.80 -61.59
N GLU A 687 -15.62 -16.96 -62.42
CA GLU A 687 -14.91 -16.07 -63.36
C GLU A 687 -13.88 -15.16 -62.66
N GLN A 688 -14.20 -14.69 -61.45
CA GLN A 688 -13.31 -13.86 -60.63
C GLN A 688 -12.05 -14.60 -60.14
N ALA A 689 -12.13 -15.92 -60.00
CA ALA A 689 -11.00 -16.77 -59.62
C ALA A 689 -10.17 -17.21 -60.83
N LYS A 690 -10.78 -17.31 -62.01
CA LYS A 690 -10.06 -17.50 -63.28
C LYS A 690 -9.24 -16.26 -63.65
N HIS A 691 -9.84 -15.08 -63.46
CA HIS A 691 -9.28 -13.78 -63.82
C HIS A 691 -9.27 -12.83 -62.61
N PRO A 692 -8.37 -13.03 -61.63
CA PRO A 692 -8.29 -12.17 -60.44
C PRO A 692 -7.80 -10.75 -60.76
N LEU A 693 -8.24 -9.78 -59.95
CA LEU A 693 -7.88 -8.36 -60.08
C LEU A 693 -6.42 -8.11 -59.71
N ILE A 694 -5.68 -7.42 -60.57
CA ILE A 694 -4.27 -7.11 -60.32
C ILE A 694 -4.16 -5.93 -59.34
N VAL A 695 -3.43 -6.12 -58.24
CA VAL A 695 -3.23 -5.08 -57.20
C VAL A 695 -1.75 -4.91 -56.91
N LEU A 696 -1.26 -3.67 -56.89
CA LEU A 696 0.14 -3.36 -56.62
C LEU A 696 0.53 -3.75 -55.18
N ARG A 697 1.66 -4.42 -55.03
CA ARG A 697 2.14 -4.91 -53.73
C ARG A 697 2.56 -3.79 -52.78
N GLU A 698 3.22 -2.73 -53.26
CA GLU A 698 3.75 -1.67 -52.39
C GLU A 698 2.67 -0.82 -51.72
N HIS A 699 1.41 -0.89 -52.19
CA HIS A 699 0.35 -0.04 -51.67
C HIS A 699 -0.31 -0.61 -50.39
N HIS A 700 -0.65 0.27 -49.45
CA HIS A 700 -1.30 -0.08 -48.16
C HIS A 700 -2.58 -0.93 -48.32
N VAL A 701 -3.33 -0.72 -49.40
CA VAL A 701 -4.53 -1.49 -49.71
C VAL A 701 -4.24 -2.99 -49.91
N ALA A 702 -3.10 -3.36 -50.50
CA ALA A 702 -2.71 -4.76 -50.64
C ALA A 702 -2.51 -5.42 -49.27
N GLU A 703 -1.95 -4.69 -48.30
CA GLU A 703 -1.81 -5.14 -46.92
C GLU A 703 -3.18 -5.31 -46.24
N LEU A 704 -4.09 -4.35 -46.41
CA LEU A 704 -5.45 -4.44 -45.87
C LEU A 704 -6.23 -5.64 -46.41
N VAL A 705 -6.11 -5.92 -47.72
CA VAL A 705 -6.72 -7.09 -48.35
C VAL A 705 -6.16 -8.37 -47.75
N ILE A 706 -4.83 -8.52 -47.70
CA ILE A 706 -4.19 -9.71 -47.12
C ILE A 706 -4.56 -9.88 -45.64
N ARG A 707 -4.58 -8.81 -44.86
CA ARG A 707 -4.99 -8.84 -43.45
C ARG A 707 -6.45 -9.29 -43.29
N HIS A 708 -7.35 -8.81 -44.16
CA HIS A 708 -8.74 -9.26 -44.17
C HIS A 708 -8.87 -10.76 -44.44
N TYR A 709 -8.18 -11.29 -45.46
CA TYR A 709 -8.22 -12.72 -45.75
C TYR A 709 -7.55 -13.55 -44.65
N HIS A 710 -6.45 -13.05 -44.07
CA HIS A 710 -5.77 -13.69 -42.96
C HIS A 710 -6.64 -13.79 -41.70
N GLU A 711 -7.25 -12.68 -41.26
CA GLU A 711 -7.96 -12.60 -39.98
C GLU A 711 -9.41 -13.05 -40.08
N ARG A 712 -10.12 -12.68 -41.15
CA ARG A 712 -11.58 -12.88 -41.25
C ARG A 712 -12.00 -14.08 -42.10
N LYS A 713 -11.24 -14.42 -43.14
CA LYS A 713 -11.61 -15.52 -44.06
C LYS A 713 -10.93 -16.83 -43.72
N SER A 714 -9.67 -16.78 -43.32
CA SER A 714 -8.85 -17.97 -43.08
C SER A 714 -8.57 -18.26 -41.60
N ALA A 715 -9.09 -17.43 -40.68
CA ALA A 715 -8.92 -17.58 -39.23
C ALA A 715 -7.46 -17.88 -38.81
N HIS A 716 -6.52 -17.09 -39.30
CA HIS A 716 -5.08 -17.20 -39.00
C HIS A 716 -4.33 -18.42 -39.58
N SER A 717 -4.84 -18.97 -40.68
CA SER A 717 -4.19 -20.08 -41.39
C SER A 717 -2.81 -19.77 -41.97
N GLY A 718 -2.12 -20.82 -42.43
CA GLY A 718 -0.78 -20.75 -43.01
C GLY A 718 -0.67 -19.92 -44.30
N ARG A 719 0.58 -19.58 -44.65
CA ARG A 719 0.92 -18.69 -45.77
C ARG A 719 0.28 -19.10 -47.11
N GLU A 720 0.40 -20.38 -47.48
CA GLU A 720 -0.09 -20.85 -48.79
C GLU A 720 -1.63 -20.85 -48.86
N TYR A 721 -2.31 -21.09 -47.74
CA TYR A 721 -3.77 -21.05 -47.68
C TYR A 721 -4.30 -19.61 -47.81
N VAL A 722 -3.67 -18.66 -47.12
CA VAL A 722 -4.00 -17.22 -47.29
C VAL A 722 -3.73 -16.77 -48.72
N LEU A 723 -2.64 -17.24 -49.34
CA LEU A 723 -2.32 -16.94 -50.74
C LEU A 723 -3.39 -17.49 -51.69
N CYS A 724 -3.82 -18.73 -51.48
CA CYS A 724 -4.85 -19.38 -52.29
C CYS A 724 -6.17 -18.59 -52.23
N LEU A 725 -6.67 -18.31 -51.02
CA LEU A 725 -7.90 -17.54 -50.84
C LEU A 725 -7.82 -16.11 -51.39
N THR A 726 -6.65 -15.46 -51.27
CA THR A 726 -6.44 -14.13 -51.85
C THR A 726 -6.53 -14.20 -53.38
N ARG A 727 -5.94 -15.23 -54.00
CA ARG A 727 -5.91 -15.43 -55.46
C ARG A 727 -7.25 -15.77 -56.09
N GLU A 728 -8.24 -16.20 -55.30
CA GLU A 728 -9.62 -16.36 -55.80
C GLU A 728 -10.23 -15.03 -56.27
N ARG A 729 -9.65 -13.88 -55.91
CA ARG A 729 -10.21 -12.57 -56.24
C ARG A 729 -9.18 -11.50 -56.58
N PHE A 730 -7.99 -11.54 -55.97
CA PHE A 730 -6.92 -10.57 -56.13
C PHE A 730 -5.58 -11.23 -56.45
N TRP A 731 -4.91 -10.72 -57.48
CA TRP A 731 -3.55 -11.08 -57.82
C TRP A 731 -2.57 -9.98 -57.41
N ILE A 732 -1.86 -10.21 -56.31
CA ILE A 732 -0.80 -9.31 -55.83
C ILE A 732 0.55 -9.87 -56.30
N PRO A 733 1.29 -9.18 -57.18
CA PRO A 733 2.62 -9.61 -57.60
C PRO A 733 3.54 -9.78 -56.38
N ARG A 734 4.25 -10.91 -56.32
CA ARG A 734 5.12 -11.25 -55.17
C ARG A 734 4.37 -11.17 -53.81
N ALA A 735 3.13 -11.66 -53.74
CA ALA A 735 2.30 -11.64 -52.52
C ALA A 735 2.93 -12.35 -51.30
N ARG A 736 3.67 -13.44 -51.50
CA ARG A 736 4.21 -14.29 -50.40
C ARG A 736 5.01 -13.50 -49.35
N PRO A 737 5.99 -12.65 -49.71
CA PRO A 737 6.64 -11.75 -48.77
C PRO A 737 5.70 -10.86 -47.96
N LEU A 738 4.67 -10.29 -48.59
CA LEU A 738 3.70 -9.43 -47.91
C LEU A 738 2.81 -10.24 -46.95
N ILE A 739 2.38 -11.43 -47.37
CA ILE A 739 1.66 -12.38 -46.50
C ILE A 739 2.53 -12.78 -45.31
N ASN A 740 3.81 -13.12 -45.52
CA ASN A 740 4.73 -13.45 -44.43
C ASN A 740 4.87 -12.31 -43.43
N ARG A 741 4.96 -11.06 -43.92
CA ARG A 741 5.00 -9.86 -43.07
C ARG A 741 3.72 -9.77 -42.23
N VAL A 742 2.53 -9.85 -42.86
CA VAL A 742 1.24 -9.80 -42.16
C VAL A 742 1.11 -10.91 -41.11
N LEU A 743 1.49 -12.15 -41.44
CA LEU A 743 1.46 -13.28 -40.52
C LEU A 743 2.44 -13.12 -39.35
N ARG A 744 3.65 -12.61 -39.62
CA ARG A 744 4.66 -12.35 -38.60
C ARG A 744 4.25 -11.20 -37.69
N ASP A 745 3.58 -10.19 -38.23
CA ASP A 745 3.17 -9.02 -37.45
C ASP A 745 1.82 -9.26 -36.75
N CYS A 746 1.07 -10.29 -37.14
CA CYS A 746 -0.15 -10.70 -36.47
C CYS A 746 0.15 -11.26 -35.06
N VAL A 747 -0.45 -10.64 -34.02
CA VAL A 747 -0.26 -11.05 -32.62
C VAL A 747 -0.74 -12.49 -32.37
N VAL A 748 -1.85 -12.90 -32.97
CA VAL A 748 -2.40 -14.25 -32.84
C VAL A 748 -1.42 -15.28 -33.41
N CYS A 749 -0.92 -15.05 -34.63
CA CYS A 749 0.08 -15.93 -35.23
C CYS A 749 1.43 -15.92 -34.50
N ARG A 750 1.87 -14.78 -33.96
CA ARG A 750 3.08 -14.72 -33.13
C ARG A 750 2.97 -15.55 -31.87
N ARG A 751 1.78 -15.60 -31.26
CA ARG A 751 1.50 -16.47 -30.12
C ARG A 751 1.47 -17.94 -30.53
N ILE A 752 0.78 -18.28 -31.62
CA ILE A 752 0.66 -19.66 -32.12
C ILE A 752 2.01 -20.23 -32.59
N LYS A 753 2.81 -19.41 -33.29
CA LYS A 753 4.10 -19.80 -33.91
C LYS A 753 5.31 -19.37 -33.10
N GLY A 754 5.11 -18.92 -31.85
CA GLY A 754 6.21 -18.63 -30.95
C GLY A 754 7.07 -19.88 -30.85
N LYS A 755 8.39 -19.74 -31.07
CA LYS A 755 9.30 -20.87 -30.86
C LYS A 755 9.17 -21.29 -29.39
N THR A 756 8.78 -22.53 -29.15
CA THR A 756 9.03 -23.17 -27.86
C THR A 756 10.54 -23.12 -27.62
N CYS A 757 10.98 -22.79 -26.41
CA CYS A 757 12.40 -22.81 -26.06
C CYS A 757 13.00 -24.17 -26.47
N ALA A 758 14.15 -24.15 -27.14
CA ALA A 758 14.90 -25.36 -27.41
C ALA A 758 15.54 -25.81 -26.09
N GLN A 759 14.84 -26.68 -25.37
CA GLN A 759 15.36 -27.34 -24.19
C GLN A 759 16.19 -28.54 -24.66
N ARG A 760 17.43 -28.69 -24.16
CA ARG A 760 18.13 -29.97 -24.25
C ARG A 760 17.19 -31.03 -23.65
N MET A 761 16.94 -32.15 -24.35
CA MET A 761 16.13 -33.23 -23.77
C MET A 761 16.79 -33.66 -22.47
N ALA A 762 16.11 -33.39 -21.36
CA ALA A 762 16.46 -33.99 -20.08
C ALA A 762 16.05 -35.46 -20.13
N ASP A 763 16.80 -36.30 -19.41
CA ASP A 763 16.46 -37.71 -19.28
C ASP A 763 15.02 -37.87 -18.77
N LEU A 764 14.30 -38.83 -19.34
CA LEU A 764 12.94 -39.10 -18.90
C LEU A 764 13.00 -39.60 -17.44
N PRO A 765 12.22 -39.01 -16.52
CA PRO A 765 12.24 -39.46 -15.13
C PRO A 765 11.83 -40.93 -15.04
N LYS A 766 12.39 -41.68 -14.08
CA LYS A 766 12.12 -43.12 -13.88
C LYS A 766 10.63 -43.45 -13.98
N ASP A 767 9.77 -42.62 -13.39
CA ASP A 767 8.30 -42.78 -13.39
C ASP A 767 7.63 -42.78 -14.80
N ARG A 768 8.34 -42.39 -15.85
CA ARG A 768 7.89 -42.41 -17.26
C ARG A 768 8.43 -43.61 -18.04
N VAL A 769 9.49 -44.24 -17.55
CA VAL A 769 10.22 -45.32 -18.24
C VAL A 769 10.22 -46.64 -17.47
N THR A 770 9.79 -46.65 -16.21
CA THR A 770 9.65 -47.87 -15.40
C THR A 770 8.41 -48.65 -15.84
N PRO A 771 8.56 -49.84 -16.45
CA PRO A 771 7.43 -50.69 -16.79
C PRO A 771 6.87 -51.40 -15.54
N GLY A 772 5.59 -51.79 -15.58
CA GLY A 772 4.99 -52.68 -14.58
C GLY A 772 3.95 -52.06 -13.64
N ASP A 773 3.88 -50.73 -13.53
CA ASP A 773 2.83 -50.07 -12.75
C ASP A 773 1.53 -49.85 -13.56
N PRO A 774 0.33 -49.96 -12.96
CA PRO A 774 -0.93 -49.65 -13.62
C PRO A 774 -1.01 -48.19 -14.12
N SER A 775 -1.85 -47.94 -15.15
CA SER A 775 -2.09 -46.59 -15.66
C SER A 775 -2.54 -45.63 -14.54
N PHE A 776 -2.08 -44.39 -14.59
CA PHE A 776 -2.30 -43.33 -13.59
C PHE A 776 -1.62 -43.52 -12.22
N THR A 777 -0.79 -44.54 -12.02
CA THR A 777 0.03 -44.68 -10.79
C THR A 777 0.95 -43.47 -10.59
N CYS A 778 1.58 -43.01 -11.68
CA CYS A 778 2.33 -41.77 -11.76
C CYS A 778 1.60 -40.83 -12.72
N THR A 779 1.06 -39.73 -12.20
CA THR A 779 0.12 -38.86 -12.94
C THR A 779 0.62 -37.42 -13.01
N GLY A 780 0.69 -36.88 -14.23
CA GLY A 780 0.80 -35.46 -14.51
C GLY A 780 -0.53 -34.75 -14.27
N VAL A 781 -0.52 -33.53 -13.72
CA VAL A 781 -1.74 -32.74 -13.52
C VAL A 781 -1.58 -31.30 -14.02
N ASP A 782 -2.59 -30.81 -14.73
CA ASP A 782 -2.64 -29.44 -15.25
C ASP A 782 -4.08 -28.88 -15.18
N CYS A 783 -4.24 -27.56 -15.09
CA CYS A 783 -5.54 -26.90 -15.08
C CYS A 783 -5.64 -25.87 -16.20
N PHE A 784 -6.71 -25.93 -17.00
CA PHE A 784 -6.87 -25.12 -18.19
C PHE A 784 -8.24 -24.43 -18.25
N GLY A 785 -8.32 -23.30 -18.97
CA GLY A 785 -9.49 -22.41 -19.01
C GLY A 785 -9.08 -20.93 -18.83
N PRO A 786 -10.01 -20.00 -18.52
CA PRO A 786 -11.43 -20.21 -18.28
C PRO A 786 -12.27 -20.40 -19.54
N PHE A 787 -13.30 -21.23 -19.44
CA PHE A 787 -14.40 -21.31 -20.39
C PHE A 787 -15.63 -20.59 -19.81
N PHE A 788 -16.30 -19.76 -20.61
CA PHE A 788 -17.56 -19.14 -20.22
C PHE A 788 -18.70 -20.07 -20.64
N VAL A 789 -19.45 -20.57 -19.67
CA VAL A 789 -20.61 -21.44 -19.89
C VAL A 789 -21.87 -20.71 -19.47
N LYS A 790 -22.94 -20.89 -20.25
CA LYS A 790 -24.25 -20.31 -19.93
C LYS A 790 -24.98 -21.24 -18.95
N ARG A 791 -25.40 -20.71 -17.80
CA ARG A 791 -26.20 -21.43 -16.82
C ARG A 791 -27.51 -20.67 -16.61
N GLY A 792 -28.56 -21.07 -17.32
CA GLY A 792 -29.81 -20.32 -17.35
C GLY A 792 -29.63 -18.94 -17.98
N ARG A 793 -29.97 -17.86 -17.25
CA ARG A 793 -29.84 -16.47 -17.70
C ARG A 793 -28.45 -15.86 -17.43
N SER A 794 -27.58 -16.52 -16.67
CA SER A 794 -26.23 -16.03 -16.34
C SER A 794 -25.13 -16.72 -17.17
N GLN A 795 -24.02 -16.01 -17.39
CA GLN A 795 -22.77 -16.61 -17.85
C GLN A 795 -21.83 -16.81 -16.67
N GLU A 796 -21.32 -18.03 -16.50
CA GLU A 796 -20.41 -18.37 -15.42
C GLU A 796 -19.09 -18.91 -15.99
N LYS A 797 -17.98 -18.62 -15.31
CA LYS A 797 -16.65 -19.16 -15.65
C LYS A 797 -16.52 -20.59 -15.13
N ARG A 798 -15.90 -21.46 -15.91
CA ARG A 798 -15.54 -22.85 -15.57
C ARG A 798 -14.14 -23.17 -16.06
N TYR A 799 -13.50 -24.14 -15.42
CA TYR A 799 -12.14 -24.57 -15.74
C TYR A 799 -12.13 -26.10 -15.91
N GLY A 800 -11.14 -26.63 -16.61
CA GLY A 800 -10.85 -28.06 -16.72
C GLY A 800 -9.60 -28.41 -15.93
N CYS A 801 -9.56 -29.60 -15.35
CA CYS A 801 -8.39 -30.20 -14.74
C CYS A 801 -8.03 -31.46 -15.54
N LEU A 802 -6.83 -31.47 -16.11
CA LEU A 802 -6.26 -32.55 -16.90
C LEU A 802 -5.39 -33.41 -15.99
N PHE A 803 -5.66 -34.71 -15.95
CA PHE A 803 -4.80 -35.72 -15.38
C PHE A 803 -4.23 -36.58 -16.51
N THR A 804 -2.90 -36.71 -16.60
CA THR A 804 -2.23 -37.47 -17.64
C THR A 804 -1.33 -38.55 -17.05
N CYS A 805 -1.44 -39.81 -17.45
CA CYS A 805 -0.53 -40.83 -16.97
C CYS A 805 0.87 -40.58 -17.55
N LEU A 806 1.90 -40.51 -16.69
CA LEU A 806 3.26 -40.20 -17.14
C LEU A 806 3.86 -41.35 -17.95
N ALA A 807 3.52 -42.60 -17.64
CA ALA A 807 3.98 -43.80 -18.32
C ALA A 807 3.24 -44.04 -19.64
N THR A 808 1.89 -44.08 -19.63
CA THR A 808 1.09 -44.47 -20.81
C THR A 808 0.56 -43.29 -21.62
N ARG A 809 0.69 -42.05 -21.14
CA ARG A 809 0.12 -40.83 -21.74
C ARG A 809 -1.41 -40.82 -21.84
N ALA A 810 -2.09 -41.73 -21.14
CA ALA A 810 -3.55 -41.73 -21.03
C ALA A 810 -4.03 -40.45 -20.35
N ILE A 811 -5.14 -39.88 -20.82
CA ILE A 811 -5.67 -38.59 -20.35
C ILE A 811 -7.03 -38.79 -19.69
N HIS A 812 -7.26 -38.09 -18.57
CA HIS A 812 -8.54 -37.96 -17.89
C HIS A 812 -8.81 -36.48 -17.57
N ILE A 813 -10.00 -35.97 -17.89
CA ILE A 813 -10.33 -34.55 -17.66
C ILE A 813 -11.51 -34.44 -16.69
N GLU A 814 -11.36 -33.58 -15.68
CA GLU A 814 -12.40 -33.24 -14.72
C GLU A 814 -12.79 -31.76 -14.84
N LYS A 815 -14.07 -31.45 -14.58
CA LYS A 815 -14.54 -30.07 -14.53
C LYS A 815 -14.25 -29.45 -13.16
N LEU A 816 -13.74 -28.22 -13.18
CA LEU A 816 -13.62 -27.33 -12.02
C LEU A 816 -14.68 -26.24 -12.09
N ASN A 817 -15.39 -26.03 -10.98
CA ASN A 817 -16.43 -24.99 -10.91
C ASN A 817 -15.83 -23.59 -10.79
N GLN A 818 -14.73 -23.47 -10.07
CA GLN A 818 -13.92 -22.26 -9.97
C GLN A 818 -12.44 -22.67 -9.92
N MET A 819 -11.52 -21.73 -10.17
CA MET A 819 -10.08 -21.99 -10.08
C MET A 819 -9.64 -21.82 -8.62
N ASP A 820 -10.08 -22.73 -7.77
CA ASP A 820 -9.80 -22.74 -6.34
C ASP A 820 -9.45 -24.17 -5.85
N PRO A 821 -8.81 -24.31 -4.67
CA PRO A 821 -8.37 -25.59 -4.15
C PRO A 821 -9.50 -26.56 -3.79
N ALA A 822 -10.66 -26.06 -3.32
CA ALA A 822 -11.79 -26.94 -3.01
C ALA A 822 -12.36 -27.56 -4.29
N SER A 823 -12.47 -26.78 -5.37
CA SER A 823 -12.82 -27.28 -6.70
C SER A 823 -11.80 -28.31 -7.21
N PHE A 824 -10.49 -28.09 -6.99
CA PHE A 824 -9.43 -29.03 -7.37
C PHE A 824 -9.45 -30.32 -6.55
N ILE A 825 -9.55 -30.24 -5.23
CA ILE A 825 -9.63 -31.42 -4.35
C ILE A 825 -10.82 -32.29 -4.75
N ASN A 826 -11.98 -31.67 -5.02
CA ASN A 826 -13.14 -32.39 -5.50
C ASN A 826 -12.90 -33.08 -6.86
N ALA A 827 -12.15 -32.45 -7.77
CA ALA A 827 -11.76 -33.09 -9.03
C ALA A 827 -10.78 -34.24 -8.83
N LEU A 828 -9.78 -34.07 -7.97
CA LEU A 828 -8.82 -35.12 -7.62
C LEU A 828 -9.52 -36.31 -6.96
N VAL A 829 -10.45 -36.09 -6.03
CA VAL A 829 -11.22 -37.16 -5.39
C VAL A 829 -12.04 -37.94 -6.43
N ARG A 830 -12.71 -37.24 -7.36
CA ARG A 830 -13.46 -37.91 -8.45
C ARG A 830 -12.54 -38.69 -9.40
N PHE A 831 -11.37 -38.15 -9.71
CA PHE A 831 -10.35 -38.83 -10.50
C PHE A 831 -9.85 -40.09 -9.78
N SER A 832 -9.42 -39.97 -8.51
CA SER A 832 -8.92 -41.08 -7.71
C SER A 832 -9.96 -42.17 -7.48
N ALA A 833 -11.24 -41.79 -7.31
CA ALA A 833 -12.34 -42.74 -7.20
C ALA A 833 -12.54 -43.58 -8.47
N LYS A 834 -12.22 -43.04 -9.66
CA LYS A 834 -12.38 -43.73 -10.95
C LYS A 834 -11.12 -44.43 -11.45
N ARG A 835 -9.94 -43.88 -11.17
CA ARG A 835 -8.65 -44.31 -11.75
C ARG A 835 -7.67 -44.86 -10.70
N GLY A 836 -8.06 -44.85 -9.42
CA GLY A 836 -7.20 -45.19 -8.30
C GLY A 836 -6.39 -43.98 -7.82
N MET A 837 -5.96 -44.00 -6.56
CA MET A 837 -5.13 -42.93 -6.00
C MET A 837 -3.73 -43.00 -6.63
N PRO A 838 -3.24 -41.91 -7.25
CA PRO A 838 -1.87 -41.89 -7.78
C PRO A 838 -0.86 -42.00 -6.63
N LYS A 839 0.16 -42.86 -6.78
CA LYS A 839 1.30 -42.91 -5.85
C LYS A 839 2.14 -41.65 -5.94
N ARG A 840 2.21 -41.03 -7.12
CA ARG A 840 2.99 -39.83 -7.37
C ARG A 840 2.28 -38.92 -8.37
N MET A 841 2.16 -37.65 -8.02
CA MET A 841 1.66 -36.62 -8.94
C MET A 841 2.77 -35.63 -9.29
N ARG A 842 2.91 -35.32 -10.58
CA ARG A 842 3.81 -34.28 -11.07
C ARG A 842 3.01 -33.14 -11.71
N PRO A 843 3.13 -31.89 -11.25
CA PRO A 843 2.67 -30.76 -12.05
C PRO A 843 3.61 -30.58 -13.26
N ASP A 844 3.07 -30.15 -14.42
CA ASP A 844 3.85 -29.88 -15.64
C ASP A 844 4.66 -28.57 -15.57
N ASP A 845 4.48 -27.76 -14.51
CA ASP A 845 5.25 -26.54 -14.28
C ASP A 845 6.39 -26.80 -13.26
N ALA A 846 7.59 -26.33 -13.58
CA ALA A 846 8.74 -26.35 -12.67
C ALA A 846 8.60 -25.30 -11.54
N GLU A 847 7.48 -24.58 -11.50
CA GLU A 847 7.11 -23.76 -10.35
C GLU A 847 6.78 -24.68 -9.16
N VAL A 848 7.82 -24.99 -8.38
CA VAL A 848 7.70 -25.67 -7.09
C VAL A 848 6.59 -24.98 -6.29
N LEU A 849 5.72 -25.75 -5.64
CA LEU A 849 4.72 -25.25 -4.70
C LEU A 849 5.43 -24.45 -3.59
N THR A 850 5.61 -23.15 -3.82
CA THR A 850 6.11 -22.24 -2.81
C THR A 850 5.03 -22.03 -1.77
N PRO A 851 5.40 -21.71 -0.54
CA PRO A 851 4.45 -21.33 0.50
C PRO A 851 3.49 -20.18 0.05
N ASN A 852 3.90 -19.36 -0.94
CA ASN A 852 3.03 -18.35 -1.57
C ASN A 852 1.88 -18.95 -2.40
N HIS A 853 2.08 -20.09 -3.04
CA HIS A 853 1.03 -20.79 -3.80
C HIS A 853 -0.06 -21.33 -2.85
N LEU A 854 0.35 -21.82 -1.68
CA LEU A 854 -0.56 -22.26 -0.62
C LEU A 854 -1.31 -21.10 0.05
N LEU A 855 -0.70 -19.92 0.15
CA LEU A 855 -1.31 -18.74 0.76
C LEU A 855 -2.28 -17.99 -0.16
N LEU A 856 -1.95 -17.90 -1.46
CA LEU A 856 -2.69 -17.08 -2.43
C LEU A 856 -3.69 -17.90 -3.23
N LEU A 857 -3.60 -19.24 -3.16
CA LEU A 857 -4.43 -20.21 -3.88
C LEU A 857 -4.47 -19.97 -5.42
N ARG A 858 -3.49 -19.24 -5.96
CA ARG A 858 -3.32 -18.92 -7.39
C ARG A 858 -1.85 -18.63 -7.72
N ALA A 859 -1.42 -18.93 -8.94
CA ALA A 859 -0.15 -18.44 -9.50
C ALA A 859 -0.35 -17.01 -10.05
N GLY A 860 0.32 -16.00 -9.48
CA GLY A 860 0.13 -14.59 -9.88
C GLY A 860 1.16 -13.63 -9.27
N GLN A 861 1.33 -12.46 -9.93
CA GLN A 861 2.35 -11.45 -9.58
C GLN A 861 2.32 -11.03 -8.11
N PRO A 862 3.49 -10.81 -7.47
CA PRO A 862 3.56 -10.40 -6.09
C PRO A 862 2.87 -9.06 -5.89
N ALA A 863 2.09 -8.95 -4.82
CA ALA A 863 1.72 -7.64 -4.29
C ALA A 863 3.01 -6.89 -3.90
N PRO A 864 3.10 -5.56 -4.09
CA PRO A 864 4.32 -4.80 -3.88
C PRO A 864 4.86 -5.04 -2.45
N PRO A 865 6.18 -5.22 -2.29
CA PRO A 865 6.78 -5.46 -0.98
C PRO A 865 6.55 -4.25 -0.06
N GLY A 866 6.18 -4.54 1.19
CA GLY A 866 5.97 -3.55 2.24
C GLY A 866 6.29 -4.15 3.61
N ASN A 867 6.69 -3.30 4.55
CA ASN A 867 6.80 -3.67 5.97
C ASN A 867 5.40 -3.63 6.57
N PHE A 868 4.76 -4.80 6.67
CA PHE A 868 3.41 -4.93 7.21
C PHE A 868 3.48 -5.08 8.73
N ILE A 869 2.85 -4.15 9.44
CA ILE A 869 2.76 -4.13 10.89
C ILE A 869 1.40 -4.68 11.34
N LYS A 870 1.26 -5.07 12.60
CA LYS A 870 0.04 -5.68 13.15
C LYS A 870 -1.20 -4.78 12.98
N GLN A 871 -1.00 -3.47 12.93
CA GLN A 871 -2.02 -2.44 12.71
C GLN A 871 -2.57 -2.43 11.27
N ASP A 872 -1.91 -3.09 10.30
CA ASP A 872 -2.40 -3.25 8.93
C ASP A 872 -3.49 -4.34 8.81
N ALA A 873 -3.81 -5.06 9.89
CA ALA A 873 -4.85 -6.09 9.93
C ALA A 873 -6.27 -5.54 9.73
N TYR A 874 -6.50 -4.26 10.06
CA TYR A 874 -7.82 -3.66 10.24
C TYR A 874 -8.32 -2.82 9.05
N GLY A 875 -7.63 -2.82 7.91
CA GLY A 875 -8.05 -2.05 6.72
C GLY A 875 -8.01 -2.84 5.42
N ARG A 876 -9.17 -2.96 4.73
CA ARG A 876 -9.44 -3.69 3.47
C ARG A 876 -8.88 -5.13 3.42
N ARG A 877 -9.73 -6.09 3.06
CA ARG A 877 -9.46 -7.56 2.99
C ARG A 877 -8.08 -7.97 2.42
N TRP A 878 -7.53 -7.20 1.47
CA TRP A 878 -6.18 -7.40 0.92
C TRP A 878 -5.05 -7.25 1.95
N ARG A 879 -5.07 -6.26 2.87
CA ARG A 879 -3.99 -6.07 3.86
C ARG A 879 -4.00 -7.13 4.95
N HIS A 880 -5.19 -7.57 5.36
CA HIS A 880 -5.37 -8.72 6.25
C HIS A 880 -4.75 -10.00 5.65
N VAL A 881 -5.02 -10.27 4.37
CA VAL A 881 -4.38 -11.37 3.63
C VAL A 881 -2.86 -11.19 3.53
N GLN A 882 -2.35 -9.96 3.37
CA GLN A 882 -0.90 -9.69 3.39
C GLN A 882 -0.26 -9.92 4.77
N LEU A 883 -0.97 -9.69 5.86
CA LEU A 883 -0.50 -9.96 7.23
C LEU A 883 -0.49 -11.46 7.53
N LEU A 884 -1.55 -12.20 7.17
CA LEU A 884 -1.58 -13.66 7.30
C LEU A 884 -0.46 -14.30 6.48
N ALA A 885 -0.22 -13.80 5.26
CA ALA A 885 0.92 -14.20 4.46
C ALA A 885 2.25 -13.88 5.16
N TYR A 886 2.40 -12.69 5.76
CA TYR A 886 3.60 -12.33 6.52
C TYR A 886 3.88 -13.31 7.67
N GLN A 887 2.85 -13.63 8.45
CA GLN A 887 2.96 -14.49 9.62
C GLN A 887 3.30 -15.93 9.24
N PHE A 888 2.65 -16.45 8.21
CA PHE A 888 2.97 -17.77 7.68
C PHE A 888 4.42 -17.83 7.16
N TRP A 889 4.88 -16.81 6.44
CA TRP A 889 6.28 -16.74 5.98
C TRP A 889 7.27 -16.67 7.15
N LYS A 890 6.98 -15.86 8.19
CA LYS A 890 7.79 -15.79 9.41
C LYS A 890 7.85 -17.14 10.14
N ARG A 891 6.75 -17.89 10.17
CA ARG A 891 6.71 -19.24 10.75
C ARG A 891 7.43 -20.25 9.87
N TRP A 892 7.23 -20.25 8.57
CA TRP A 892 7.95 -21.13 7.63
C TRP A 892 9.47 -21.00 7.75
N ILE A 893 9.99 -19.76 7.82
CA ILE A 893 11.42 -19.49 7.98
C ILE A 893 11.96 -19.95 9.33
N ARG A 894 11.16 -19.84 10.40
CA ARG A 894 11.59 -20.17 11.76
C ARG A 894 11.36 -21.63 12.13
N GLU A 895 10.35 -22.27 11.53
CA GLU A 895 9.82 -23.57 11.96
C GLU A 895 10.06 -24.66 10.91
N TYR A 896 10.03 -24.36 9.60
CA TYR A 896 10.21 -25.35 8.54
C TYR A 896 11.62 -25.35 7.92
N LEU A 897 12.17 -24.20 7.54
CA LEU A 897 13.53 -24.13 6.97
C LEU A 897 14.62 -24.75 7.87
N PRO A 898 14.59 -24.58 9.21
CA PRO A 898 15.50 -25.26 10.12
C PRO A 898 15.30 -26.78 10.20
N THR A 899 14.19 -27.34 9.69
CA THR A 899 14.00 -28.81 9.59
C THR A 899 14.63 -29.39 8.34
N GLN A 900 14.88 -28.57 7.31
CA GLN A 900 15.64 -28.94 6.11
C GLN A 900 17.15 -28.96 6.38
N GLN A 901 17.62 -28.19 7.37
CA GLN A 901 18.90 -28.42 8.05
C GLN A 901 18.69 -29.40 9.20
N LEU A 902 18.67 -30.71 8.94
CA LEU A 902 18.53 -31.75 9.98
C LEU A 902 19.55 -31.53 11.12
N ARG A 903 19.12 -30.97 12.26
CA ARG A 903 19.93 -30.92 13.49
C ARG A 903 20.07 -32.34 14.04
N ARG A 904 21.21 -32.97 13.78
CA ARG A 904 21.63 -34.22 14.44
C ARG A 904 22.84 -33.93 15.33
N LYS A 905 23.01 -34.71 16.39
CA LYS A 905 24.05 -34.50 17.41
C LYS A 905 25.44 -34.51 16.76
N TRP A 906 26.33 -33.67 17.28
CA TRP A 906 27.73 -33.37 16.88
C TRP A 906 28.68 -34.58 16.73
N ILE A 907 28.18 -35.80 16.91
CA ILE A 907 28.94 -37.05 17.04
C ILE A 907 28.97 -37.81 15.70
N ASP A 908 28.05 -37.51 14.76
CA ASP A 908 28.03 -38.12 13.43
C ASP A 908 28.65 -37.18 12.37
N PRO A 909 29.70 -37.62 11.63
CA PRO A 909 30.28 -36.84 10.53
C PRO A 909 29.25 -36.60 9.41
N GLN A 910 29.15 -35.36 8.91
CA GLN A 910 28.29 -34.99 7.79
C GLN A 910 29.08 -34.85 6.48
N ARG A 911 28.38 -35.08 5.35
CA ARG A 911 28.88 -34.68 4.02
C ARG A 911 29.04 -33.16 3.99
N ASN A 912 30.26 -32.69 3.71
CA ASN A 912 30.50 -31.28 3.43
C ASN A 912 29.70 -30.84 2.19
N VAL A 913 29.31 -29.57 2.15
CA VAL A 913 28.88 -28.97 0.88
C VAL A 913 30.06 -28.98 -0.09
N VAL A 914 29.82 -29.29 -1.36
CA VAL A 914 30.86 -29.41 -2.42
C VAL A 914 30.54 -28.52 -3.61
N ALA A 915 31.54 -28.23 -4.44
CA ALA A 915 31.33 -27.52 -5.70
C ALA A 915 30.34 -28.31 -6.59
N GLY A 916 29.31 -27.62 -7.09
CA GLY A 916 28.20 -28.19 -7.86
C GLY A 916 26.91 -28.37 -7.06
N ASP A 917 26.93 -28.34 -5.72
CA ASP A 917 25.72 -28.47 -4.92
C ASP A 917 24.78 -27.27 -5.17
N THR A 918 23.48 -27.55 -5.31
CA THR A 918 22.45 -26.51 -5.44
C THR A 918 21.87 -26.20 -4.06
N VAL A 919 22.04 -24.95 -3.65
CA VAL A 919 21.68 -24.48 -2.31
C VAL A 919 20.72 -23.29 -2.36
N LEU A 920 19.82 -23.25 -1.38
CA LEU A 920 19.03 -22.07 -1.07
C LEU A 920 19.84 -21.18 -0.11
N ILE A 921 20.04 -19.91 -0.46
CA ILE A 921 20.70 -18.95 0.43
C ILE A 921 19.67 -18.36 1.40
N MET A 922 19.89 -18.53 2.70
CA MET A 922 19.06 -17.96 3.76
C MET A 922 19.50 -16.53 4.09
N GLU A 923 18.69 -15.54 3.71
CA GLU A 923 18.88 -14.13 4.04
C GLU A 923 17.65 -13.58 4.76
N GLU A 924 17.84 -12.90 5.89
CA GLU A 924 16.74 -12.43 6.75
C GLU A 924 15.92 -11.28 6.13
N ALA A 925 16.45 -10.61 5.10
CA ALA A 925 15.90 -9.40 4.51
C ALA A 925 15.34 -9.57 3.08
N THR A 926 15.25 -10.80 2.55
CA THR A 926 14.87 -11.00 1.14
C THR A 926 13.34 -10.86 0.95
N PRO A 927 12.87 -10.09 -0.06
CA PRO A 927 11.43 -9.91 -0.30
C PRO A 927 10.70 -11.22 -0.61
N ARG A 928 9.38 -11.25 -0.35
CA ARG A 928 8.52 -12.41 -0.69
C ARG A 928 8.70 -12.80 -2.16
N ARG A 929 8.89 -14.10 -2.42
CA ARG A 929 9.22 -14.72 -3.73
C ARG A 929 10.69 -14.58 -4.20
N ASN A 930 11.55 -13.88 -3.46
CA ASN A 930 12.95 -13.73 -3.85
C ASN A 930 13.82 -14.57 -2.90
N TRP A 931 14.13 -15.80 -3.31
CA TRP A 931 15.02 -16.70 -2.59
C TRP A 931 16.24 -16.93 -3.48
N PRO A 932 17.43 -16.42 -3.13
CA PRO A 932 18.58 -16.54 -3.99
C PRO A 932 18.99 -18.01 -4.02
N LEU A 933 18.69 -18.66 -5.14
CA LEU A 933 19.25 -19.96 -5.46
C LEU A 933 20.70 -19.75 -5.87
N GLY A 934 21.55 -20.62 -5.35
CA GLY A 934 22.98 -20.54 -5.51
C GLY A 934 23.56 -21.89 -5.88
N LEU A 935 24.48 -21.89 -6.83
CA LEU A 935 25.32 -23.05 -7.11
C LEU A 935 26.65 -22.85 -6.38
N ILE A 936 27.10 -23.83 -5.60
CA ILE A 936 28.41 -23.73 -4.96
C ILE A 936 29.48 -23.84 -6.04
N THR A 937 30.31 -22.81 -6.20
CA THR A 937 31.42 -22.80 -7.17
C THR A 937 32.73 -23.23 -6.54
N ARG A 938 32.93 -22.92 -5.25
CA ARG A 938 34.16 -23.23 -4.54
C ARG A 938 33.89 -23.38 -3.04
N THR A 939 34.59 -24.29 -2.38
CA THR A 939 34.49 -24.53 -0.94
C THR A 939 35.80 -24.24 -0.23
N PHE A 940 35.73 -23.82 1.03
CA PHE A 940 36.91 -23.49 1.83
C PHE A 940 36.97 -24.41 3.07
N PRO A 941 37.61 -25.60 2.95
CA PRO A 941 37.77 -26.51 4.08
C PRO A 941 38.83 -26.01 5.08
N GLY A 942 38.58 -26.21 6.38
CA GLY A 942 39.54 -25.92 7.45
C GLY A 942 40.61 -27.00 7.62
N LYS A 943 41.51 -26.83 8.61
CA LYS A 943 42.57 -27.81 8.95
C LYS A 943 42.03 -29.18 9.37
N ASP A 944 40.77 -29.21 9.80
CA ASP A 944 39.99 -30.40 10.19
C ASP A 944 39.19 -31.01 9.02
N GLY A 945 39.36 -30.51 7.79
CA GLY A 945 38.68 -31.00 6.60
C GLY A 945 37.22 -30.56 6.47
N LEU A 946 36.68 -29.76 7.39
CA LEU A 946 35.28 -29.30 7.38
C LEU A 946 35.10 -27.94 6.69
N VAL A 947 34.06 -27.83 5.85
CA VAL A 947 33.74 -26.60 5.11
C VAL A 947 32.90 -25.67 5.98
N ARG A 948 33.39 -24.45 6.23
CA ARG A 948 32.71 -23.45 7.08
C ARG A 948 32.10 -22.31 6.25
N PRO A 949 32.81 -21.75 5.26
CA PRO A 949 32.19 -20.96 4.20
C PRO A 949 32.31 -21.61 2.82
N ALA A 950 31.37 -21.27 1.94
CA ALA A 950 31.37 -21.64 0.54
C ALA A 950 31.13 -20.41 -0.35
N GLU A 951 31.78 -20.40 -1.51
CA GLU A 951 31.51 -19.44 -2.58
C GLU A 951 30.32 -19.94 -3.41
N VAL A 952 29.31 -19.09 -3.54
CA VAL A 952 28.03 -19.43 -4.13
C VAL A 952 27.73 -18.46 -5.27
N LYS A 953 27.57 -19.01 -6.47
CA LYS A 953 27.17 -18.26 -7.67
C LYS A 953 25.66 -18.17 -7.74
N THR A 954 25.14 -16.96 -7.59
CA THR A 954 23.72 -16.66 -7.82
C THR A 954 23.51 -16.18 -9.27
N ARG A 955 22.26 -15.90 -9.64
CA ARG A 955 21.91 -15.38 -10.97
C ARG A 955 22.54 -14.01 -11.30
N GLN A 956 22.89 -13.21 -10.29
CA GLN A 956 23.30 -11.81 -10.46
C GLN A 956 24.74 -11.55 -10.04
N ASN A 957 25.29 -12.34 -9.13
CA ASN A 957 26.61 -12.15 -8.53
C ASN A 957 27.12 -13.42 -7.83
N ILE A 958 28.43 -13.45 -7.56
CA ILE A 958 29.08 -14.48 -6.76
C ILE A 958 29.22 -13.95 -5.33
N VAL A 959 28.79 -14.72 -4.35
CA VAL A 959 28.82 -14.34 -2.93
C VAL A 959 29.42 -15.44 -2.09
N VAL A 960 30.23 -15.08 -1.09
CA VAL A 960 30.69 -16.03 -0.08
C VAL A 960 29.69 -16.04 1.07
N ARG A 961 29.25 -17.23 1.48
CA ARG A 961 28.30 -17.42 2.58
C ARG A 961 28.75 -18.54 3.51
N PRO A 962 28.57 -18.38 4.83
CA PRO A 962 28.80 -19.46 5.76
C PRO A 962 27.73 -20.56 5.57
N VAL A 963 28.14 -21.82 5.79
CA VAL A 963 27.32 -23.01 5.47
C VAL A 963 26.04 -23.08 6.29
N ASP A 964 26.03 -22.50 7.50
CA ASP A 964 24.84 -22.37 8.34
C ASP A 964 23.74 -21.49 7.69
N LYS A 965 24.09 -20.65 6.71
CA LYS A 965 23.17 -19.85 5.90
C LYS A 965 22.84 -20.48 4.55
N LEU A 966 23.26 -21.71 4.30
CA LEU A 966 22.99 -22.46 3.08
C LEU A 966 22.14 -23.69 3.40
N CYS A 967 21.02 -23.86 2.68
CA CYS A 967 20.23 -25.09 2.75
C CYS A 967 20.45 -25.90 1.48
N LEU A 968 20.98 -27.11 1.62
CA LEU A 968 21.13 -28.04 0.51
C LEU A 968 19.75 -28.43 -0.02
N LEU A 969 19.51 -28.19 -1.31
CA LEU A 969 18.27 -28.59 -1.98
C LEU A 969 18.49 -29.83 -2.84
N GLU A 970 19.63 -29.89 -3.52
CA GLU A 970 20.03 -30.99 -4.39
C GLU A 970 21.54 -31.14 -4.33
N SER A 971 22.02 -32.36 -4.05
CA SER A 971 23.44 -32.68 -4.06
C SER A 971 23.98 -32.75 -5.48
N ALA A 972 25.22 -32.31 -5.67
CA ALA A 972 26.02 -32.71 -6.83
C ALA A 972 26.32 -34.21 -6.72
N ASP A 973 25.51 -35.01 -7.39
CA ASP A 973 25.89 -36.32 -7.91
C ASP A 973 26.19 -36.20 -9.41
#